data_AF-A0A9C6X4Q0-F1
#
_entry.id   AF-A0A9C6X4Q0-F1
#
_cell.length_a   1.000
_cell.length_b   1.000
_cell.length_c   1.000
_cell.angle_alpha   90.00
_cell.angle_beta   90.00
_cell.angle_gamma   90.00
#
_symmetry.space_group_name_H-M   'P 1'
#
loop_
_entity.id
_entity.type
_entity.pdbx_description
1 polymer ?
#
loop_
_entity_poly.entity_id
_entity_poly.type
_entity_poly.pdbx_seq_one_letter_code
_entity_poly.pdbx_strand_id
1 'polypeptide(L)'
;MFPYAMTLGLELRAGRWILTCMSVTVLLSTCCRGLELTARFSQGGLHGEIRFTADSNGSASTPGATLVNTYLEVVSDREVSAENPDVWSWSTHEFPVDYSLLGGRCDVEKLGRRMVDLDAVLGRLSLPELATSEIVVPEGVPLALTGPQGVWARSLLLVNDDGRRACATITVSGRADERVAEARFSNLEVSGSVHFRWVGSHTRGPAESPHDAATHTDTLILADLRRVPPPNATKSRAPVIVDHDWRIYVTDILDSESDKSRGNCNFLQLVFSPDASTATLGDLGSRLGPVPVAQEPASARAVLRDPLLDRLQADLASNGRSLYLVLLDPEHPESFLACAKIRLVPPVTTVATLQTAGARGRVTLSQRSRFDPTLVRYDLRLPRPDVALALQGLRVHELPPPAGHLGRDNPCNHTGGVYDPEEKGGADARHGFRGQDEHAVGDLSSKLIPLLPYLQNVSFDLQLQLWDMFLPLQGPRSVVHRSFVILTPNASDPAARPSPWTCASFSRYVSDNGQKMAIATAEAVFRYPLAGRIVFRQPRDDPFADTTIIVEPLLHSSGPANNSQDHRWMVHDLAPGKDYFNWTARCMSAGGVFDPYHILPVNSSTTAATLCDRDKPGLCRVGDLTTRLGTLHIAGRRLHAEALTRRLFTDRFLPLSGAASVLGRSLVLFEDDGPKARGERLACSKISAIYRRKAVVKNWFSNGQKATVSGKIEIFQQSEYDGTDVEVSLEGLEDANAYEVHQAPVEEQLEFPCEDTTLEGVWAPPSFQPTLSPGVGTPDQHPLGDLAAKFGYLDNQTHLNVAYNDSTLPLFGRNAIIGRSIVISKKAKNRRWACASLERGYAPSEARELRAIASFHHPAGFAYGYIKLTQLIHSDNSQSDTVIEVNLRHPGKHDRNIVLLDAAKLRPNQERARGFMGEVLKYCLLSYCRNSLTCSGISAGPGKRQAVKLWPIQVYQC
;
A
#
# COMPACT_ATOMS: atom_id res chain seq x y z
N MET A 1 -7.29 -54.20 28.09
CA MET A 1 -8.42 -55.14 28.29
C MET A 1 -8.87 -55.67 26.94
N PHE A 2 -9.28 -56.94 26.91
CA PHE A 2 -9.88 -57.69 25.78
C PHE A 2 -11.28 -57.11 25.37
N PRO A 3 -11.97 -57.60 24.31
CA PRO A 3 -11.53 -57.77 22.91
C PRO A 3 -12.71 -57.61 21.88
N TYR A 4 -12.53 -58.20 20.69
CA TYR A 4 -13.46 -58.88 19.75
C TYR A 4 -13.26 -58.33 18.32
N ALA A 5 -13.08 -59.07 17.21
CA ALA A 5 -12.96 -60.48 16.81
C ALA A 5 -13.44 -60.51 15.33
N MET A 6 -12.65 -61.01 14.36
CA MET A 6 -12.92 -62.22 13.53
C MET A 6 -14.16 -62.17 12.59
N THR A 7 -14.21 -62.72 11.37
CA THR A 7 -13.36 -63.54 10.45
C THR A 7 -13.71 -63.14 8.98
N LEU A 8 -13.11 -63.56 7.85
CA LEU A 8 -12.08 -64.54 7.41
C LEU A 8 -11.15 -63.82 6.36
N GLY A 9 -10.13 -64.39 5.71
CA GLY A 9 -9.54 -65.73 5.75
C GLY A 9 -9.48 -66.42 4.37
N LEU A 10 -8.36 -66.27 3.62
CA LEU A 10 -7.84 -67.24 2.64
C LEU A 10 -6.44 -66.85 2.15
N GLU A 11 -5.49 -67.78 2.23
CA GLU A 11 -4.08 -67.60 1.83
C GLU A 11 -3.74 -68.46 0.60
N LEU A 12 -2.88 -67.92 -0.28
CA LEU A 12 -1.96 -68.64 -1.18
C LEU A 12 -2.58 -69.54 -2.29
N ARG A 13 -1.99 -69.70 -3.49
CA ARG A 13 -0.58 -69.46 -3.90
C ARG A 13 -0.46 -69.24 -5.41
N ALA A 14 0.52 -68.40 -5.79
CA ALA A 14 1.31 -68.39 -7.04
C ALA A 14 0.63 -68.59 -8.41
N GLY A 15 0.75 -67.60 -9.32
CA GLY A 15 0.55 -67.91 -10.74
C GLY A 15 0.33 -66.83 -11.80
N ARG A 16 0.72 -65.55 -11.63
CA ARG A 16 0.85 -64.62 -12.79
C ARG A 16 1.66 -63.34 -12.51
N TRP A 17 2.97 -63.50 -12.49
CA TRP A 17 3.89 -62.40 -12.81
C TRP A 17 3.67 -62.03 -14.28
N ILE A 18 3.51 -60.72 -14.59
CA ILE A 18 3.70 -60.00 -15.88
C ILE A 18 2.89 -58.68 -15.89
N LEU A 19 1.69 -58.63 -15.31
CA LEU A 19 0.82 -57.43 -15.36
C LEU A 19 1.05 -56.37 -14.26
N THR A 20 1.73 -56.71 -13.16
CA THR A 20 2.04 -55.76 -12.08
C THR A 20 3.29 -54.90 -12.32
N CYS A 21 4.17 -55.28 -13.27
CA CYS A 21 5.31 -54.42 -13.63
C CYS A 21 4.91 -53.21 -14.49
N MET A 22 3.87 -53.31 -15.33
CA MET A 22 3.40 -52.15 -16.13
C MET A 22 2.54 -51.16 -15.33
N SER A 23 1.93 -51.57 -14.22
CA SER A 23 1.09 -50.69 -13.40
C SER A 23 1.88 -49.90 -12.35
N VAL A 24 3.09 -50.35 -12.00
CA VAL A 24 3.98 -49.64 -11.05
C VAL A 24 4.95 -48.69 -11.76
N THR A 25 5.32 -48.94 -13.04
CA THR A 25 6.14 -48.00 -13.83
C THR A 25 5.38 -46.79 -14.35
N VAL A 26 4.04 -46.83 -14.43
CA VAL A 26 3.19 -45.72 -14.92
C VAL A 26 2.77 -44.74 -13.81
N LEU A 27 3.04 -45.06 -12.53
CA LEU A 27 2.74 -44.19 -11.38
C LEU A 27 3.98 -43.56 -10.73
N LEU A 28 5.17 -43.77 -11.30
CA LEU A 28 6.43 -43.10 -10.92
C LEU A 28 6.92 -42.08 -11.95
N SER A 29 6.11 -41.78 -12.98
CA SER A 29 6.32 -40.61 -13.85
C SER A 29 5.84 -39.32 -13.18
N THR A 30 6.37 -39.01 -12.00
CA THR A 30 6.50 -37.62 -11.55
C THR A 30 7.43 -36.91 -12.52
N CYS A 31 6.84 -36.43 -13.62
CA CYS A 31 7.54 -35.67 -14.64
C CYS A 31 8.15 -34.41 -13.98
N CYS A 32 9.46 -34.47 -13.73
CA CYS A 32 10.29 -33.30 -13.49
C CYS A 32 10.28 -32.45 -14.77
N ARG A 33 9.24 -31.63 -14.93
CA ARG A 33 9.29 -30.53 -15.90
C ARG A 33 10.48 -29.64 -15.50
N GLY A 34 11.39 -29.45 -16.44
CA GLY A 34 12.57 -28.62 -16.26
C GLY A 34 12.21 -27.15 -16.06
N LEU A 35 13.25 -26.31 -15.93
CA LEU A 35 13.10 -24.86 -15.87
C LEU A 35 12.38 -24.34 -17.13
N GLU A 36 11.27 -23.64 -16.95
CA GLU A 36 10.52 -22.93 -17.99
C GLU A 36 10.78 -21.43 -17.84
N LEU A 37 11.22 -20.78 -18.90
CA LEU A 37 11.41 -19.33 -18.96
C LEU A 37 10.43 -18.72 -19.96
N THR A 38 9.99 -17.49 -19.71
CA THR A 38 9.00 -16.81 -20.56
C THR A 38 9.28 -15.31 -20.64
N ALA A 39 9.25 -14.80 -21.86
CA ALA A 39 9.26 -13.37 -22.20
C ALA A 39 7.90 -12.99 -22.76
N ARG A 40 7.24 -11.97 -22.17
CA ARG A 40 5.89 -11.53 -22.54
C ARG A 40 5.92 -10.18 -23.23
N PHE A 41 5.15 -10.02 -24.30
CA PHE A 41 5.12 -8.84 -25.16
C PHE A 41 3.70 -8.30 -25.29
N SER A 42 3.54 -6.99 -25.13
CA SER A 42 2.30 -6.26 -25.43
C SER A 42 2.67 -4.80 -25.72
N GLN A 43 3.47 -4.60 -26.77
CA GLN A 43 4.10 -3.33 -27.09
C GLN A 43 4.38 -3.23 -28.61
N GLY A 44 4.24 -2.05 -29.20
CA GLY A 44 4.58 -1.80 -30.61
C GLY A 44 3.69 -2.53 -31.63
N GLY A 45 2.47 -2.90 -31.23
CA GLY A 45 1.54 -3.69 -32.05
C GLY A 45 1.80 -5.20 -32.04
N LEU A 46 2.57 -5.72 -31.07
CA LEU A 46 2.80 -7.15 -30.86
C LEU A 46 2.23 -7.58 -29.50
N HIS A 47 1.45 -8.66 -29.46
CA HIS A 47 0.96 -9.28 -28.23
C HIS A 47 1.37 -10.77 -28.14
N GLY A 48 1.59 -11.28 -26.93
CA GLY A 48 1.79 -12.71 -26.66
C GLY A 48 3.03 -13.02 -25.82
N GLU A 49 3.59 -14.22 -25.98
CA GLU A 49 4.78 -14.66 -25.23
C GLU A 49 5.69 -15.62 -26.01
N ILE A 50 6.98 -15.57 -25.70
CA ILE A 50 8.01 -16.51 -26.19
C ILE A 50 8.48 -17.32 -24.98
N ARG A 51 8.46 -18.65 -25.10
CA ARG A 51 8.87 -19.59 -24.06
C ARG A 51 10.16 -20.29 -24.42
N PHE A 52 10.99 -20.53 -23.41
CA PHE A 52 12.22 -21.31 -23.52
C PHE A 52 12.14 -22.47 -22.54
N THR A 53 12.33 -23.70 -23.03
CA THR A 53 12.32 -24.93 -22.22
C THR A 53 13.51 -25.81 -22.60
N ALA A 54 13.89 -26.74 -21.71
CA ALA A 54 14.82 -27.80 -22.06
C ALA A 54 14.06 -29.01 -22.64
N ASP A 55 14.54 -29.59 -23.73
CA ASP A 55 13.96 -30.82 -24.28
C ASP A 55 14.09 -31.96 -23.27
N SER A 56 12.93 -32.42 -22.80
CA SER A 56 12.76 -33.54 -21.87
C SER A 56 12.14 -34.77 -22.52
N ASN A 57 11.72 -34.69 -23.79
CA ASN A 57 11.01 -35.73 -24.51
C ASN A 57 11.86 -36.38 -25.61
N GLY A 58 13.03 -35.81 -25.94
CA GLY A 58 13.93 -36.36 -26.96
C GLY A 58 13.44 -36.10 -28.39
N SER A 59 12.83 -34.94 -28.63
CA SER A 59 12.51 -34.47 -29.98
C SER A 59 13.72 -33.90 -30.71
N ALA A 60 14.76 -33.48 -29.98
CA ALA A 60 16.06 -33.09 -30.51
C ALA A 60 17.03 -34.30 -30.62
N SER A 61 18.02 -34.20 -31.52
CA SER A 61 19.12 -35.16 -31.66
C SER A 61 20.00 -35.30 -30.41
N THR A 62 20.00 -34.27 -29.56
CA THR A 62 20.79 -34.16 -28.34
C THR A 62 19.90 -33.92 -27.10
N PRO A 63 20.00 -34.76 -26.06
CA PRO A 63 19.29 -34.53 -24.80
C PRO A 63 19.70 -33.19 -24.17
N GLY A 64 18.72 -32.37 -23.77
CA GLY A 64 18.97 -31.07 -23.12
C GLY A 64 19.15 -29.88 -24.06
N ALA A 65 18.85 -30.02 -25.35
CA ALA A 65 18.72 -28.87 -26.26
C ALA A 65 17.64 -27.89 -25.77
N THR A 66 17.79 -26.59 -26.09
CA THR A 66 16.77 -25.58 -25.77
C THR A 66 15.71 -25.54 -26.87
N LEU A 67 14.44 -25.61 -26.47
CA LEU A 67 13.26 -25.45 -27.32
C LEU A 67 12.73 -24.02 -27.14
N VAL A 68 12.48 -23.33 -28.25
CA VAL A 68 11.89 -21.98 -28.28
C VAL A 68 10.52 -22.03 -28.92
N ASN A 69 9.48 -21.73 -28.14
CA ASN A 69 8.10 -21.79 -28.58
C ASN A 69 7.52 -20.36 -28.58
N THR A 70 7.13 -19.87 -29.76
CA THR A 70 6.57 -18.52 -29.93
C THR A 70 5.05 -18.58 -29.99
N TYR A 71 4.37 -17.77 -29.19
CA TYR A 71 2.92 -17.58 -29.23
C TYR A 71 2.66 -16.08 -29.38
N LEU A 72 2.67 -15.59 -30.63
CA LEU A 72 2.64 -14.16 -30.94
C LEU A 72 1.49 -13.83 -31.89
N GLU A 73 0.89 -12.66 -31.67
CA GLU A 73 -0.25 -12.11 -32.42
C GLU A 73 0.09 -10.67 -32.81
N VAL A 74 -0.21 -10.29 -34.06
CA VAL A 74 -0.01 -8.92 -34.53
C VAL A 74 -1.27 -8.11 -34.27
N VAL A 75 -1.18 -7.24 -33.26
CA VAL A 75 -2.29 -6.53 -32.64
C VAL A 75 -2.21 -5.07 -33.11
N SER A 76 -2.68 -4.81 -34.33
CA SER A 76 -2.62 -3.50 -34.98
C SER A 76 -3.76 -3.27 -35.99
N ASP A 77 -4.04 -2.01 -36.32
CA ASP A 77 -5.06 -1.60 -37.32
C ASP A 77 -4.66 -1.93 -38.80
N ARG A 78 -3.63 -2.75 -39.04
CA ARG A 78 -3.14 -3.08 -40.39
C ARG A 78 -3.56 -4.49 -40.81
N GLU A 79 -3.93 -4.65 -42.07
CA GLU A 79 -4.16 -5.96 -42.68
C GLU A 79 -2.82 -6.71 -42.85
N VAL A 80 -2.56 -7.68 -41.97
CA VAL A 80 -1.43 -8.62 -42.04
C VAL A 80 -1.94 -9.96 -42.53
N SER A 81 -1.24 -10.59 -43.46
CA SER A 81 -1.68 -11.86 -44.07
C SER A 81 -0.50 -12.82 -44.24
N ALA A 82 -0.78 -14.06 -44.65
CA ALA A 82 0.27 -15.00 -45.03
C ALA A 82 1.07 -14.56 -46.27
N GLU A 83 0.52 -13.66 -47.09
CA GLU A 83 1.16 -13.09 -48.29
C GLU A 83 1.94 -11.80 -47.97
N ASN A 84 1.58 -11.10 -46.89
CA ASN A 84 2.26 -9.92 -46.39
C ASN A 84 2.40 -10.00 -44.84
N PRO A 85 3.30 -10.86 -44.32
CA PRO A 85 3.49 -11.06 -42.89
C PRO A 85 4.29 -9.92 -42.25
N ASP A 86 4.06 -9.64 -40.97
CA ASP A 86 4.81 -8.63 -40.23
C ASP A 86 6.16 -9.22 -39.80
N VAL A 87 7.27 -8.63 -40.27
CA VAL A 87 8.63 -9.18 -40.07
C VAL A 87 9.33 -8.49 -38.91
N TRP A 88 9.82 -9.29 -37.96
CA TRP A 88 10.49 -8.83 -36.75
C TRP A 88 11.87 -9.47 -36.63
N SER A 89 12.88 -8.61 -36.47
CA SER A 89 14.20 -9.01 -35.97
C SER A 89 14.16 -9.17 -34.44
N TRP A 90 14.98 -10.07 -33.90
CA TRP A 90 14.99 -10.39 -32.47
C TRP A 90 16.39 -10.69 -31.94
N SER A 91 16.69 -10.19 -30.74
CA SER A 91 18.00 -10.41 -30.11
C SER A 91 17.95 -10.27 -28.59
N THR A 92 18.86 -10.98 -27.91
CA THR A 92 18.97 -10.90 -26.44
C THR A 92 19.94 -9.78 -26.04
N HIS A 93 19.62 -9.09 -24.94
CA HIS A 93 20.38 -7.96 -24.41
C HIS A 93 20.74 -8.15 -22.94
N GLU A 94 21.78 -7.45 -22.49
CA GLU A 94 22.44 -7.66 -21.20
C GLU A 94 21.55 -7.42 -19.96
N PHE A 95 20.80 -6.32 -19.92
CA PHE A 95 20.00 -5.92 -18.75
C PHE A 95 18.54 -6.35 -18.87
N PRO A 96 17.85 -6.70 -17.77
CA PRO A 96 16.40 -6.89 -17.76
C PRO A 96 15.65 -5.58 -18.03
N VAL A 97 14.40 -5.70 -18.49
CA VAL A 97 13.49 -4.56 -18.64
C VAL A 97 13.04 -4.08 -17.27
N ASP A 98 13.12 -2.78 -17.01
CA ASP A 98 12.62 -2.13 -15.79
C ASP A 98 11.16 -1.69 -15.99
N TYR A 99 10.21 -2.48 -15.48
CA TYR A 99 8.78 -2.23 -15.63
C TYR A 99 8.26 -1.11 -14.73
N SER A 100 9.09 -0.51 -13.85
CA SER A 100 8.74 0.73 -13.16
C SER A 100 8.78 1.97 -14.07
N LEU A 101 9.39 1.83 -15.26
CA LEU A 101 9.37 2.81 -16.33
C LEU A 101 8.28 2.46 -17.36
N LEU A 102 7.53 3.47 -17.80
CA LEU A 102 6.47 3.32 -18.79
C LEU A 102 7.04 3.55 -20.21
N GLY A 103 7.50 4.77 -20.51
CA GLY A 103 8.14 5.13 -21.77
C GLY A 103 9.62 4.75 -21.93
N GLY A 104 10.05 4.51 -23.18
CA GLY A 104 11.45 4.33 -23.58
C GLY A 104 12.19 3.14 -22.95
N ARG A 105 11.51 2.20 -22.30
CA ARG A 105 12.20 1.08 -21.61
C ARG A 105 12.89 0.09 -22.55
N CYS A 106 12.55 0.10 -23.84
CA CYS A 106 13.13 -0.74 -24.88
C CYS A 106 14.29 -0.07 -25.64
N ASP A 107 14.79 1.07 -25.15
CA ASP A 107 15.94 1.74 -25.73
C ASP A 107 17.22 0.93 -25.46
N VAL A 108 18.07 0.80 -26.47
CA VAL A 108 19.31 -0.01 -26.38
C VAL A 108 20.24 0.52 -25.27
N GLU A 109 20.21 1.82 -24.99
CA GLU A 109 20.90 2.43 -23.85
C GLU A 109 20.46 1.85 -22.50
N LYS A 110 19.18 1.45 -22.36
CA LYS A 110 18.62 0.84 -21.15
C LYS A 110 18.76 -0.68 -21.14
N LEU A 111 18.62 -1.35 -22.28
CA LEU A 111 18.77 -2.81 -22.38
C LEU A 111 20.24 -3.27 -22.41
N GLY A 112 21.18 -2.39 -22.75
CA GLY A 112 22.61 -2.69 -22.81
C GLY A 112 23.03 -3.37 -24.11
N ARG A 113 24.25 -3.92 -24.14
CA ARG A 113 24.80 -4.54 -25.34
C ARG A 113 23.98 -5.74 -25.80
N ARG A 114 23.96 -5.95 -27.13
CA ARG A 114 23.37 -7.13 -27.76
C ARG A 114 24.28 -8.34 -27.49
N MET A 115 23.72 -9.39 -26.88
CA MET A 115 24.44 -10.58 -26.43
C MET A 115 24.40 -11.71 -27.47
N VAL A 116 23.19 -12.05 -27.96
CA VAL A 116 22.97 -13.05 -29.02
C VAL A 116 22.01 -12.47 -30.05
N ASP A 117 22.43 -12.50 -31.31
CA ASP A 117 21.63 -12.12 -32.48
C ASP A 117 20.82 -13.34 -32.93
N LEU A 118 19.50 -13.35 -32.69
CA LEU A 118 18.68 -14.54 -32.96
C LEU A 118 18.29 -14.63 -34.44
N ASP A 119 18.26 -13.51 -35.17
CA ASP A 119 18.10 -13.48 -36.64
C ASP A 119 19.08 -14.43 -37.34
N ALA A 120 20.36 -14.41 -36.92
CA ALA A 120 21.44 -15.20 -37.52
C ALA A 120 21.42 -16.69 -37.14
N VAL A 121 20.58 -17.08 -36.18
CA VAL A 121 20.63 -18.38 -35.49
C VAL A 121 19.34 -19.17 -35.69
N LEU A 122 18.20 -18.51 -35.51
CA LEU A 122 16.85 -19.06 -35.58
C LEU A 122 16.05 -18.51 -36.78
N GLY A 123 16.63 -17.56 -37.53
CA GLY A 123 15.93 -16.79 -38.55
C GLY A 123 15.14 -15.61 -37.97
N ARG A 124 14.63 -14.74 -38.85
CA ARG A 124 13.70 -13.66 -38.48
C ARG A 124 12.32 -14.22 -38.17
N LEU A 125 11.60 -13.57 -37.27
CA LEU A 125 10.21 -13.88 -36.99
C LEU A 125 9.33 -13.28 -38.10
N SER A 126 8.71 -14.14 -38.92
CA SER A 126 7.71 -13.74 -39.90
C SER A 126 6.33 -14.09 -39.35
N LEU A 127 5.57 -13.07 -38.96
CA LEU A 127 4.31 -13.23 -38.23
C LEU A 127 3.11 -12.95 -39.16
N PRO A 128 2.34 -13.96 -39.58
CA PRO A 128 0.94 -13.75 -39.95
C PRO A 128 0.12 -13.29 -38.73
N GLU A 129 -1.15 -12.93 -38.95
CA GLU A 129 -2.09 -12.41 -37.94
C GLU A 129 -2.00 -13.12 -36.57
N LEU A 130 -2.01 -14.47 -36.57
CA LEU A 130 -1.65 -15.31 -35.42
C LEU A 130 -0.54 -16.29 -35.81
N ALA A 131 0.58 -16.23 -35.09
CA ALA A 131 1.78 -17.03 -35.36
C ALA A 131 2.14 -17.91 -34.14
N THR A 132 2.05 -19.23 -34.34
CA THR A 132 2.63 -20.20 -33.40
C THR A 132 3.75 -20.97 -34.08
N SER A 133 4.91 -21.04 -33.45
CA SER A 133 6.06 -21.79 -33.96
C SER A 133 6.81 -22.48 -32.83
N GLU A 134 7.39 -23.64 -33.12
CA GLU A 134 8.28 -24.38 -32.23
C GLU A 134 9.61 -24.55 -32.96
N ILE A 135 10.68 -23.99 -32.38
CA ILE A 135 12.00 -23.92 -32.98
C ILE A 135 12.98 -24.66 -32.07
N VAL A 136 13.55 -25.75 -32.58
CA VAL A 136 14.64 -26.48 -31.92
C VAL A 136 15.94 -25.71 -32.16
N VAL A 137 16.64 -25.31 -31.10
CA VAL A 137 17.90 -24.59 -31.22
C VAL A 137 19.01 -25.53 -31.75
N PRO A 138 19.73 -25.16 -32.83
CA PRO A 138 20.82 -25.98 -33.35
C PRO A 138 21.98 -26.20 -32.37
N GLU A 139 22.66 -27.35 -32.50
CA GLU A 139 23.86 -27.65 -31.72
C GLU A 139 24.98 -26.62 -31.99
N GLY A 140 25.70 -26.23 -30.93
CA GLY A 140 26.77 -25.22 -30.98
C GLY A 140 26.31 -23.77 -30.77
N VAL A 141 25.00 -23.52 -30.69
CA VAL A 141 24.44 -22.19 -30.38
C VAL A 141 24.49 -21.91 -28.87
N PRO A 142 24.98 -20.73 -28.43
CA PRO A 142 25.11 -20.38 -27.01
C PRO A 142 23.78 -19.90 -26.37
N LEU A 143 22.68 -20.65 -26.55
CA LEU A 143 21.36 -20.31 -26.00
C LEU A 143 20.95 -21.23 -24.84
N ALA A 144 21.72 -21.21 -23.75
CA ALA A 144 21.38 -21.94 -22.54
C ALA A 144 20.28 -21.22 -21.73
N LEU A 145 19.51 -21.94 -20.91
CA LEU A 145 18.54 -21.33 -19.99
C LEU A 145 19.24 -20.57 -18.86
N THR A 146 20.25 -21.20 -18.25
CA THR A 146 21.06 -20.70 -17.11
C THR A 146 22.56 -20.82 -17.40
N GLY A 147 23.40 -20.38 -16.45
CA GLY A 147 24.85 -20.34 -16.57
C GLY A 147 25.37 -19.05 -17.21
N PRO A 148 26.69 -18.92 -17.45
CA PRO A 148 27.32 -17.67 -17.89
C PRO A 148 26.73 -17.05 -19.16
N GLN A 149 26.31 -17.88 -20.12
CA GLN A 149 25.63 -17.44 -21.35
C GLN A 149 24.10 -17.61 -21.30
N GLY A 150 23.55 -17.93 -20.12
CA GLY A 150 22.13 -18.17 -19.91
C GLY A 150 21.25 -16.98 -20.29
N VAL A 151 20.04 -17.28 -20.79
CA VAL A 151 19.04 -16.27 -21.16
C VAL A 151 18.17 -15.79 -20.00
N TRP A 152 18.08 -16.52 -18.88
CA TRP A 152 17.34 -16.07 -17.70
C TRP A 152 17.82 -14.69 -17.23
N ALA A 153 16.87 -13.83 -16.85
CA ALA A 153 17.04 -12.47 -16.34
C ALA A 153 17.68 -11.46 -17.32
N ARG A 154 17.98 -11.86 -18.56
CA ARG A 154 18.28 -10.95 -19.68
C ARG A 154 16.99 -10.38 -20.28
N SER A 155 17.12 -9.36 -21.14
CA SER A 155 15.99 -8.90 -21.96
C SER A 155 16.04 -9.47 -23.38
N LEU A 156 14.86 -9.56 -23.99
CA LEU A 156 14.66 -9.90 -25.40
C LEU A 156 14.07 -8.66 -26.07
N LEU A 157 14.78 -8.14 -27.09
CA LEU A 157 14.35 -6.99 -27.89
C LEU A 157 13.93 -7.48 -29.27
N LEU A 158 12.71 -7.10 -29.66
CA LEU A 158 12.15 -7.29 -31.00
C LEU A 158 12.07 -5.93 -31.69
N VAL A 159 12.56 -5.86 -32.93
CA VAL A 159 12.51 -4.66 -33.77
C VAL A 159 11.93 -5.01 -35.14
N ASN A 160 10.82 -4.37 -35.47
CA ASN A 160 10.15 -4.49 -36.76
C ASN A 160 10.92 -3.72 -37.84
N ASP A 161 10.77 -4.10 -39.11
CA ASP A 161 11.42 -3.36 -40.22
C ASP A 161 10.95 -1.89 -40.33
N ASP A 162 9.74 -1.54 -39.86
CA ASP A 162 9.26 -0.14 -39.72
C ASP A 162 9.86 0.62 -38.51
N GLY A 163 10.77 0.01 -37.75
CA GLY A 163 11.41 0.61 -36.57
C GLY A 163 10.60 0.56 -35.27
N ARG A 164 9.40 -0.03 -35.28
CA ARG A 164 8.64 -0.35 -34.05
C ARG A 164 9.45 -1.30 -33.16
N ARG A 165 9.34 -1.15 -31.83
CA ARG A 165 10.10 -1.94 -30.85
C ARG A 165 9.21 -2.54 -29.78
N ALA A 166 9.47 -3.79 -29.42
CA ALA A 166 8.87 -4.47 -28.29
C ALA A 166 9.98 -5.13 -27.45
N CYS A 167 9.90 -5.09 -26.13
CA CYS A 167 10.90 -5.71 -25.26
C CYS A 167 10.30 -6.35 -24.02
N ALA A 168 10.97 -7.39 -23.53
CA ALA A 168 10.54 -8.17 -22.37
C ALA A 168 11.73 -8.72 -21.58
N THR A 169 11.60 -8.84 -20.26
CA THR A 169 12.53 -9.66 -19.46
C THR A 169 12.21 -11.14 -19.65
N ILE A 170 13.24 -11.97 -19.83
CA ILE A 170 13.13 -13.43 -19.83
C ILE A 170 13.08 -13.89 -18.36
N THR A 171 11.87 -14.14 -17.85
CA THR A 171 11.62 -14.46 -16.43
C THR A 171 11.21 -15.91 -16.24
N VAL A 172 11.26 -16.43 -15.01
CA VAL A 172 10.84 -17.81 -14.72
C VAL A 172 9.32 -17.97 -14.79
N SER A 173 8.84 -19.12 -15.23
CA SER A 173 7.42 -19.49 -15.23
C SER A 173 7.20 -20.93 -14.77
N GLY A 174 5.93 -21.37 -14.71
CA GLY A 174 5.59 -22.71 -14.23
C GLY A 174 5.79 -22.91 -12.73
N ARG A 175 6.70 -23.82 -12.34
CA ARG A 175 6.97 -24.23 -10.95
C ARG A 175 8.31 -23.72 -10.38
N ALA A 176 9.08 -22.98 -11.17
CA ALA A 176 10.31 -22.36 -10.70
C ALA A 176 9.99 -21.10 -9.88
N ASP A 177 10.74 -20.88 -8.81
CA ASP A 177 10.67 -19.67 -7.99
C ASP A 177 11.85 -18.74 -8.33
N GLU A 178 11.65 -17.44 -8.11
CA GLU A 178 12.71 -16.44 -8.24
C GLU A 178 12.74 -15.55 -6.99
N ARG A 179 13.93 -15.44 -6.39
CA ARG A 179 14.17 -14.67 -5.17
C ARG A 179 15.06 -13.47 -5.48
N VAL A 180 14.84 -12.36 -4.78
CA VAL A 180 15.55 -11.09 -5.01
C VAL A 180 16.02 -10.50 -3.68
N ALA A 181 17.22 -9.91 -3.69
CA ALA A 181 17.74 -9.06 -2.64
C ALA A 181 18.27 -7.74 -3.22
N GLU A 182 18.32 -6.69 -2.40
CA GLU A 182 18.85 -5.37 -2.75
C GLU A 182 19.86 -4.91 -1.70
N ALA A 183 21.02 -4.43 -2.14
CA ALA A 183 21.90 -3.55 -1.38
C ALA A 183 21.79 -2.14 -1.97
N ARG A 184 21.09 -1.23 -1.27
CA ARG A 184 20.85 0.15 -1.72
C ARG A 184 21.88 1.09 -1.09
N PHE A 185 22.69 1.72 -1.93
CA PHE A 185 23.63 2.77 -1.55
C PHE A 185 22.92 4.13 -1.59
N SER A 186 23.11 4.94 -0.56
CA SER A 186 22.51 6.26 -0.43
C SER A 186 23.41 7.16 0.43
N ASN A 187 24.74 6.99 0.37
CA ASN A 187 25.69 7.78 1.16
C ASN A 187 26.23 8.99 0.36
N LEU A 188 27.08 9.79 1.00
CA LEU A 188 27.69 11.00 0.41
C LEU A 188 28.52 10.71 -0.86
N GLU A 189 28.99 9.49 -1.09
CA GLU A 189 29.95 9.20 -2.17
C GLU A 189 29.39 8.30 -3.28
N VAL A 190 28.48 7.38 -2.94
CA VAL A 190 27.87 6.42 -3.87
C VAL A 190 26.36 6.34 -3.68
N SER A 191 25.64 6.44 -4.79
CA SER A 191 24.19 6.28 -4.86
C SER A 191 23.83 5.24 -5.93
N GLY A 192 22.86 4.38 -5.64
CA GLY A 192 22.44 3.30 -6.54
C GLY A 192 22.01 2.03 -5.81
N SER A 193 21.85 0.94 -6.55
CA SER A 193 21.48 -0.36 -5.99
C SER A 193 22.20 -1.50 -6.68
N VAL A 194 22.68 -2.46 -5.90
CA VAL A 194 23.07 -3.79 -6.36
C VAL A 194 21.95 -4.77 -6.03
N HIS A 195 21.41 -5.45 -7.04
CA HIS A 195 20.38 -6.45 -6.88
C HIS A 195 20.99 -7.84 -7.06
N PHE A 196 20.67 -8.76 -6.15
CA PHE A 196 21.00 -10.18 -6.27
C PHE A 196 19.71 -10.92 -6.61
N ARG A 197 19.76 -11.81 -7.60
CA ARG A 197 18.61 -12.63 -8.05
C ARG A 197 19.04 -14.09 -8.04
N TRP A 198 18.13 -14.99 -7.67
CA TRP A 198 18.34 -16.43 -7.66
C TRP A 198 17.16 -17.13 -8.33
N VAL A 199 17.43 -18.15 -9.15
CA VAL A 199 16.41 -19.02 -9.78
C VAL A 199 16.57 -20.45 -9.27
N GLY A 200 15.46 -21.09 -8.90
CA GLY A 200 15.45 -22.47 -8.39
C GLY A 200 14.14 -23.21 -8.65
N SER A 201 14.14 -24.52 -8.41
CA SER A 201 12.97 -25.38 -8.56
C SER A 201 12.56 -26.01 -7.24
N HIS A 202 11.26 -26.05 -6.95
CA HIS A 202 10.73 -26.75 -5.77
C HIS A 202 10.42 -28.23 -6.08
N THR A 203 11.24 -29.14 -5.57
CA THR A 203 10.86 -30.55 -5.39
C THR A 203 9.85 -30.65 -4.23
N ARG A 204 8.55 -30.61 -4.56
CA ARG A 204 7.47 -30.50 -3.58
C ARG A 204 7.19 -31.84 -2.84
N GLY A 205 7.97 -32.11 -1.80
CA GLY A 205 7.50 -32.90 -0.65
C GLY A 205 6.72 -32.02 0.36
N PRO A 206 6.03 -32.61 1.35
CA PRO A 206 5.62 -31.85 2.53
C PRO A 206 6.87 -31.45 3.32
N ALA A 207 6.99 -30.18 3.71
CA ALA A 207 8.14 -29.71 4.47
C ALA A 207 8.09 -30.25 5.90
N GLU A 208 8.92 -31.25 6.20
CA GLU A 208 9.10 -31.77 7.56
C GLU A 208 10.27 -31.08 8.30
N SER A 209 11.06 -30.24 7.62
CA SER A 209 12.22 -29.55 8.19
C SER A 209 12.42 -28.15 7.60
N PRO A 210 12.87 -27.15 8.41
CA PRO A 210 13.32 -25.85 7.90
C PRO A 210 14.66 -25.91 7.11
N HIS A 211 15.25 -27.11 6.94
CA HIS A 211 16.48 -27.32 6.17
C HIS A 211 16.27 -27.86 4.75
N ASP A 212 15.04 -28.06 4.29
CA ASP A 212 14.73 -28.48 2.91
C ASP A 212 14.85 -27.30 1.93
N ALA A 213 16.09 -26.81 1.76
CA ALA A 213 16.41 -25.67 0.92
C ALA A 213 16.14 -25.96 -0.56
N ALA A 214 15.50 -25.01 -1.26
CA ALA A 214 15.37 -25.06 -2.70
C ALA A 214 16.77 -25.05 -3.35
N THR A 215 17.07 -26.04 -4.18
CA THR A 215 18.30 -26.07 -4.98
C THR A 215 18.18 -25.04 -6.09
N HIS A 216 18.87 -23.90 -5.92
CA HIS A 216 18.96 -22.85 -6.92
C HIS A 216 20.00 -23.25 -7.98
N THR A 217 19.70 -22.95 -9.23
CA THR A 217 20.50 -23.38 -10.39
C THR A 217 21.38 -22.27 -10.96
N ASP A 218 21.14 -21.02 -10.59
CA ASP A 218 21.88 -19.86 -11.09
C ASP A 218 21.67 -18.63 -10.19
N THR A 219 22.63 -17.70 -10.19
CA THR A 219 22.51 -16.40 -9.54
C THR A 219 22.96 -15.27 -10.46
N LEU A 220 22.30 -14.13 -10.36
CA LEU A 220 22.60 -12.95 -11.18
C LEU A 220 22.69 -11.70 -10.30
N ILE A 221 23.79 -10.98 -10.42
CA ILE A 221 24.06 -9.73 -9.74
C ILE A 221 23.93 -8.60 -10.76
N LEU A 222 23.06 -7.63 -10.48
CA LEU A 222 22.83 -6.43 -11.30
C LEU A 222 23.23 -5.20 -10.49
N ALA A 223 24.32 -4.55 -10.86
CA ALA A 223 24.78 -3.30 -10.27
C ALA A 223 24.39 -2.10 -11.15
N ASP A 224 23.79 -1.07 -10.54
CA ASP A 224 23.63 0.28 -11.09
C ASP A 224 24.10 1.27 -10.01
N LEU A 225 25.32 1.79 -10.18
CA LEU A 225 26.04 2.56 -9.17
C LEU A 225 26.63 3.83 -9.76
N ARG A 226 26.45 4.95 -9.05
CA ARG A 226 26.92 6.27 -9.45
C ARG A 226 27.67 6.96 -8.32
N ARG A 227 28.73 7.67 -8.68
CA ARG A 227 29.49 8.50 -7.76
C ARG A 227 28.82 9.86 -7.61
N VAL A 228 28.57 10.27 -6.38
CA VAL A 228 28.13 11.62 -6.04
C VAL A 228 29.32 12.57 -6.25
N PRO A 229 29.23 13.61 -7.09
CA PRO A 229 30.36 14.51 -7.36
C PRO A 229 30.75 15.33 -6.11
N PRO A 230 32.06 15.50 -5.82
CA PRO A 230 32.50 16.30 -4.68
C PRO A 230 32.15 17.80 -4.86
N PRO A 231 31.97 18.57 -3.77
CA PRO A 231 31.48 19.96 -3.77
C PRO A 231 32.07 20.91 -4.82
N ASN A 232 33.37 20.76 -5.10
CA ASN A 232 34.16 21.67 -5.92
C ASN A 232 34.35 21.16 -7.37
N ALA A 233 33.63 20.11 -7.78
CA ALA A 233 33.68 19.61 -9.14
C ALA A 233 33.13 20.64 -10.14
N THR A 234 34.02 21.30 -10.87
CA THR A 234 33.63 22.13 -12.02
C THR A 234 32.97 21.27 -13.10
N LYS A 235 31.96 21.80 -13.80
CA LYS A 235 31.12 21.14 -14.82
C LYS A 235 31.84 20.63 -16.09
N SER A 236 33.16 20.46 -16.06
CA SER A 236 34.03 20.19 -17.21
C SER A 236 35.12 19.16 -16.83
N ARG A 237 34.70 17.94 -16.54
CA ARG A 237 35.58 16.76 -16.58
C ARG A 237 34.92 15.70 -17.46
N ALA A 238 35.73 14.96 -18.21
CA ALA A 238 35.25 13.88 -19.05
C ALA A 238 34.47 12.84 -18.21
N PRO A 239 33.51 12.10 -18.79
CA PRO A 239 32.86 10.99 -18.10
C PRO A 239 33.91 10.01 -17.56
N VAL A 240 33.94 9.84 -16.24
CA VAL A 240 34.84 8.89 -15.57
C VAL A 240 34.01 7.72 -15.05
N ILE A 241 34.34 6.52 -15.49
CA ILE A 241 33.92 5.28 -14.82
C ILE A 241 35.14 4.82 -14.02
N VAL A 242 34.94 4.54 -12.73
CA VAL A 242 35.98 4.03 -11.84
C VAL A 242 35.59 2.63 -11.42
N ASP A 243 36.51 1.69 -11.55
CA ASP A 243 36.33 0.31 -11.12
C ASP A 243 36.73 0.18 -9.65
N HIS A 244 35.84 -0.39 -8.83
CA HIS A 244 36.04 -0.56 -7.39
C HIS A 244 36.13 -2.04 -7.01
N ASP A 245 37.07 -2.39 -6.14
CA ASP A 245 37.02 -3.66 -5.42
C ASP A 245 35.84 -3.65 -4.43
N TRP A 246 35.23 -4.82 -4.20
CA TRP A 246 33.95 -4.95 -3.54
C TRP A 246 33.80 -6.32 -2.88
N ARG A 247 33.30 -6.32 -1.64
CA ARG A 247 33.20 -7.53 -0.80
C ARG A 247 31.94 -7.54 0.04
N ILE A 248 31.43 -8.73 0.33
CA ILE A 248 30.37 -8.95 1.31
C ILE A 248 31.04 -9.10 2.68
N TYR A 249 30.68 -8.23 3.62
CA TYR A 249 31.06 -8.30 5.03
C TYR A 249 29.89 -8.76 5.89
N VAL A 250 30.20 -9.28 7.07
CA VAL A 250 29.24 -9.72 8.07
C VAL A 250 29.44 -8.99 9.40
N THR A 251 28.33 -8.70 10.08
CA THR A 251 28.29 -8.10 11.42
C THR A 251 28.60 -9.12 12.52
N ASP A 252 29.01 -8.63 13.69
CA ASP A 252 29.06 -9.46 14.89
C ASP A 252 27.63 -9.77 15.35
N ILE A 253 27.44 -10.94 15.97
CA ILE A 253 26.18 -11.40 16.57
C ILE A 253 25.77 -10.45 17.70
N LEU A 254 26.73 -9.77 18.34
CA LEU A 254 26.53 -8.82 19.43
C LEU A 254 26.19 -7.38 18.99
N ASP A 255 26.27 -7.07 17.69
CA ASP A 255 26.01 -5.70 17.18
C ASP A 255 24.55 -5.28 17.37
N SER A 256 24.32 -4.11 17.96
CA SER A 256 22.96 -3.57 18.12
C SER A 256 22.39 -3.04 16.81
N GLU A 257 21.06 -2.93 16.68
CA GLU A 257 20.44 -2.29 15.50
C GLU A 257 20.83 -0.80 15.38
N SER A 258 21.22 -0.13 16.48
CA SER A 258 21.83 1.20 16.45
C SER A 258 23.25 1.22 15.87
N ASP A 259 24.01 0.12 15.98
CA ASP A 259 25.35 0.01 15.40
C ASP A 259 25.26 -0.32 13.90
N LYS A 260 24.36 -1.24 13.55
CA LYS A 260 23.99 -1.62 12.18
C LYS A 260 23.39 -0.48 11.33
N SER A 261 22.96 0.61 11.95
CA SER A 261 22.37 1.78 11.28
C SER A 261 23.27 3.02 11.27
N ARG A 262 24.55 2.88 11.64
CA ARG A 262 25.56 3.94 11.49
C ARG A 262 25.84 4.22 10.01
N GLY A 263 26.09 5.48 9.69
CA GLY A 263 26.44 5.92 8.32
C GLY A 263 27.89 5.62 7.90
N ASN A 264 28.75 5.16 8.81
CA ASN A 264 30.12 4.75 8.53
C ASN A 264 30.26 3.23 8.60
N CYS A 265 31.14 2.68 7.77
CA CYS A 265 31.24 1.23 7.55
C CYS A 265 32.21 0.54 8.53
N ASN A 266 32.87 1.30 9.40
CA ASN A 266 34.00 0.87 10.23
C ASN A 266 33.64 -0.15 11.33
N PHE A 267 32.37 -0.51 11.50
CA PHE A 267 31.93 -1.60 12.37
C PHE A 267 32.07 -2.98 11.69
N LEU A 268 32.21 -3.02 10.37
CA LEU A 268 32.39 -4.25 9.61
C LEU A 268 33.86 -4.72 9.71
N GLN A 269 34.07 -5.96 10.15
CA GLN A 269 35.42 -6.52 10.38
C GLN A 269 35.66 -7.85 9.66
N LEU A 270 34.61 -8.66 9.46
CA LEU A 270 34.74 -10.01 8.90
C LEU A 270 34.16 -10.06 7.48
N VAL A 271 34.98 -10.52 6.52
CA VAL A 271 34.48 -10.89 5.19
C VAL A 271 33.59 -12.14 5.32
N PHE A 272 32.49 -12.16 4.59
CA PHE A 272 31.53 -13.26 4.64
C PHE A 272 32.13 -14.57 4.09
N SER A 273 32.10 -15.60 4.92
CA SER A 273 32.45 -16.97 4.56
C SER A 273 31.56 -17.94 5.38
N PRO A 274 30.72 -18.77 4.73
CA PRO A 274 29.82 -19.67 5.45
C PRO A 274 30.52 -20.93 5.97
N ASP A 275 31.48 -21.48 5.21
CA ASP A 275 32.24 -22.69 5.54
C ASP A 275 33.75 -22.43 5.43
N ALA A 276 34.58 -23.10 6.25
CA ALA A 276 36.05 -22.96 6.19
C ALA A 276 36.67 -23.34 4.82
N SER A 277 35.97 -24.13 4.00
CA SER A 277 36.32 -24.45 2.61
C SER A 277 36.00 -23.34 1.61
N THR A 278 35.19 -22.35 2.01
CA THR A 278 34.72 -21.21 1.20
C THR A 278 35.22 -19.89 1.79
N ALA A 279 36.46 -19.89 2.29
CA ALA A 279 37.11 -18.78 3.01
C ALA A 279 37.10 -17.42 2.28
N THR A 280 36.90 -17.41 0.96
CA THR A 280 36.88 -16.22 0.11
C THR A 280 35.51 -15.93 -0.54
N LEU A 281 34.41 -16.56 -0.11
CA LEU A 281 33.13 -16.45 -0.81
C LEU A 281 32.64 -15.00 -0.94
N GLY A 282 32.74 -14.21 0.13
CA GLY A 282 32.40 -12.80 0.15
C GLY A 282 33.39 -11.87 -0.55
N ASP A 283 34.56 -12.35 -1.00
CA ASP A 283 35.52 -11.53 -1.75
C ASP A 283 35.14 -11.50 -3.25
N LEU A 284 34.17 -10.65 -3.60
CA LEU A 284 33.58 -10.62 -4.94
C LEU A 284 34.54 -10.06 -5.98
N GLY A 285 35.33 -9.03 -5.66
CA GLY A 285 36.26 -8.42 -6.63
C GLY A 285 37.34 -9.38 -7.13
N SER A 286 37.95 -10.15 -6.23
CA SER A 286 38.92 -11.21 -6.60
C SER A 286 38.30 -12.32 -7.45
N ARG A 287 36.99 -12.56 -7.34
CA ARG A 287 36.28 -13.71 -7.95
C ARG A 287 35.56 -13.35 -9.26
N LEU A 288 34.98 -12.16 -9.34
CA LEU A 288 34.12 -11.69 -10.43
C LEU A 288 34.69 -10.49 -11.19
N GLY A 289 35.80 -9.91 -10.71
CA GLY A 289 36.31 -8.62 -11.15
C GLY A 289 35.67 -7.43 -10.39
N PRO A 290 36.24 -6.23 -10.53
CA PRO A 290 35.75 -5.03 -9.86
C PRO A 290 34.39 -4.59 -10.40
N VAL A 291 33.65 -3.80 -9.62
CA VAL A 291 32.36 -3.22 -10.01
C VAL A 291 32.53 -1.77 -10.50
N PRO A 292 31.99 -1.40 -11.68
CA PRO A 292 32.14 -0.05 -12.20
C PRO A 292 31.16 0.92 -11.53
N VAL A 293 31.66 2.08 -11.12
CA VAL A 293 30.88 3.19 -10.55
C VAL A 293 31.06 4.41 -11.45
N ALA A 294 29.96 4.93 -11.99
CA ALA A 294 30.00 6.04 -12.95
C ALA A 294 29.92 7.42 -12.28
N GLN A 295 30.77 8.35 -12.72
CA GLN A 295 30.60 9.78 -12.45
C GLN A 295 29.77 10.43 -13.58
N GLU A 296 28.73 11.16 -13.19
CA GLU A 296 27.86 11.92 -14.11
C GLU A 296 28.68 12.82 -15.08
N PRO A 297 28.34 12.85 -16.38
CA PRO A 297 27.12 12.34 -17.01
C PRO A 297 27.16 10.85 -17.43
N ALA A 298 28.21 10.10 -17.06
CA ALA A 298 28.25 8.67 -17.38
C ALA A 298 27.19 7.89 -16.61
N SER A 299 26.80 6.74 -17.16
CA SER A 299 26.16 5.66 -16.40
C SER A 299 26.96 4.38 -16.57
N ALA A 300 27.11 3.62 -15.49
CA ALA A 300 27.76 2.32 -15.48
C ALA A 300 26.81 1.34 -14.83
N ARG A 301 26.55 0.25 -15.54
CA ARG A 301 25.75 -0.87 -15.06
C ARG A 301 26.48 -2.15 -15.40
N ALA A 302 26.46 -3.12 -14.50
CA ALA A 302 27.13 -4.39 -14.68
C ALA A 302 26.17 -5.54 -14.37
N VAL A 303 26.24 -6.60 -15.18
CA VAL A 303 25.58 -7.88 -14.93
C VAL A 303 26.66 -8.95 -14.78
N LEU A 304 26.67 -9.59 -13.62
CA LEU A 304 27.60 -10.66 -13.26
C LEU A 304 26.78 -11.90 -12.84
N ARG A 305 27.33 -13.10 -13.02
CA ARG A 305 26.73 -14.34 -12.51
C ARG A 305 27.71 -15.03 -11.58
N ASP A 306 27.22 -15.54 -10.46
CA ASP A 306 28.04 -16.23 -9.47
C ASP A 306 27.31 -17.46 -8.92
N PRO A 307 27.52 -18.66 -9.49
CA PRO A 307 26.83 -19.86 -9.04
C PRO A 307 27.18 -20.28 -7.60
N LEU A 308 28.22 -19.71 -6.98
CA LEU A 308 28.62 -20.03 -5.60
C LEU A 308 27.88 -19.20 -4.54
N LEU A 309 27.11 -18.17 -4.94
CA LEU A 309 26.25 -17.40 -4.03
C LEU A 309 24.84 -17.99 -3.90
N ASP A 310 24.61 -19.24 -4.31
CA ASP A 310 23.34 -19.95 -4.18
C ASP A 310 22.85 -20.00 -2.72
N ARG A 311 23.77 -20.21 -1.77
CA ARG A 311 23.49 -20.26 -0.32
C ARG A 311 23.22 -18.91 0.33
N LEU A 312 23.64 -17.80 -0.30
CA LEU A 312 23.55 -16.45 0.28
C LEU A 312 22.12 -16.08 0.72
N GLN A 313 21.10 -16.59 0.03
CA GLN A 313 19.69 -16.39 0.40
C GLN A 313 19.36 -17.01 1.77
N ALA A 314 19.87 -18.20 2.09
CA ALA A 314 19.59 -18.87 3.35
C ALA A 314 20.20 -18.11 4.53
N ASP A 315 21.41 -17.59 4.37
CA ASP A 315 22.07 -16.74 5.37
C ASP A 315 21.36 -15.39 5.55
N LEU A 316 20.88 -14.78 4.46
CA LEU A 316 20.05 -13.56 4.50
C LEU A 316 18.68 -13.77 5.18
N ALA A 317 18.15 -14.99 5.15
CA ALA A 317 16.93 -15.37 5.88
C ALA A 317 17.21 -15.74 7.34
N SER A 318 18.47 -15.89 7.74
CA SER A 318 18.86 -16.21 9.11
C SER A 318 18.87 -14.94 9.99
N ASN A 319 18.27 -15.01 11.18
CA ASN A 319 18.22 -13.88 12.11
C ASN A 319 19.55 -13.62 12.86
N GLY A 320 20.61 -14.38 12.57
CA GLY A 320 21.85 -14.41 13.38
C GLY A 320 22.85 -13.30 13.07
N ARG A 321 23.02 -12.94 11.78
CA ARG A 321 24.01 -11.95 11.33
C ARG A 321 23.48 -11.15 10.14
N SER A 322 23.75 -9.86 10.09
CA SER A 322 23.44 -9.01 8.92
C SER A 322 24.63 -8.93 7.96
N LEU A 323 24.33 -9.05 6.66
CA LEU A 323 25.30 -8.98 5.57
C LEU A 323 25.29 -7.60 4.91
N TYR A 324 26.47 -7.07 4.61
CA TYR A 324 26.68 -5.76 4.01
C TYR A 324 27.56 -5.90 2.78
N LEU A 325 27.15 -5.30 1.66
CA LEU A 325 28.02 -5.12 0.51
C LEU A 325 28.85 -3.86 0.73
N VAL A 326 30.16 -3.97 0.62
CA VAL A 326 31.14 -2.88 0.81
C VAL A 326 31.88 -2.64 -0.50
N LEU A 327 32.04 -1.36 -0.84
CA LEU A 327 32.89 -0.87 -1.92
C LEU A 327 34.17 -0.29 -1.29
N LEU A 328 35.32 -0.64 -1.85
CA LEU A 328 36.63 -0.19 -1.38
C LEU A 328 37.10 1.05 -2.15
N ASP A 329 37.93 1.85 -1.50
CA ASP A 329 38.59 2.99 -2.14
C ASP A 329 39.69 2.48 -3.11
N PRO A 330 39.73 2.94 -4.37
CA PRO A 330 40.66 2.44 -5.38
C PRO A 330 42.10 2.98 -5.19
N GLU A 331 42.27 4.09 -4.47
CA GLU A 331 43.57 4.63 -4.07
C GLU A 331 44.03 4.04 -2.72
N HIS A 332 43.08 3.65 -1.86
CA HIS A 332 43.32 3.10 -0.52
C HIS A 332 42.54 1.79 -0.28
N PRO A 333 43.01 0.62 -0.76
CA PRO A 333 42.25 -0.64 -0.72
C PRO A 333 41.82 -1.14 0.68
N GLU A 334 42.50 -0.69 1.74
CA GLU A 334 42.15 -0.97 3.15
C GLU A 334 41.03 -0.06 3.70
N SER A 335 40.56 0.91 2.90
CA SER A 335 39.52 1.89 3.28
C SER A 335 38.18 1.56 2.63
N PHE A 336 37.11 1.70 3.41
CA PHE A 336 35.74 1.52 2.93
C PHE A 336 35.22 2.85 2.36
N LEU A 337 34.93 2.87 1.06
CA LEU A 337 34.29 4.00 0.37
C LEU A 337 32.79 4.08 0.72
N ALA A 338 32.11 2.94 0.65
CA ALA A 338 30.67 2.87 0.89
C ALA A 338 30.24 1.46 1.32
N CYS A 339 29.13 1.37 2.04
CA CYS A 339 28.51 0.09 2.38
C CYS A 339 26.98 0.18 2.38
N ALA A 340 26.33 -0.93 2.08
CA ALA A 340 24.88 -1.07 2.09
C ALA A 340 24.48 -2.46 2.62
N LYS A 341 23.50 -2.51 3.53
CA LYS A 341 22.95 -3.78 4.02
C LYS A 341 22.26 -4.53 2.87
N ILE A 342 22.66 -5.78 2.64
CA ILE A 342 21.98 -6.68 1.70
C ILE A 342 20.70 -7.16 2.39
N ARG A 343 19.55 -7.01 1.74
CA ARG A 343 18.24 -7.39 2.30
C ARG A 343 17.36 -8.09 1.27
N LEU A 344 16.61 -9.10 1.68
CA LEU A 344 15.61 -9.74 0.81
C LEU A 344 14.52 -8.73 0.44
N VAL A 345 14.12 -8.74 -0.83
CA VAL A 345 13.03 -7.91 -1.37
C VAL A 345 11.85 -8.85 -1.66
N PRO A 346 10.79 -8.83 -0.83
CA PRO A 346 9.64 -9.70 -1.06
C PRO A 346 8.82 -9.24 -2.28
N PRO A 347 8.10 -10.15 -2.95
CA PRO A 347 7.10 -9.80 -3.96
C PRO A 347 6.10 -8.77 -3.42
N VAL A 348 5.72 -7.81 -4.27
CA VAL A 348 4.68 -6.83 -3.90
C VAL A 348 3.33 -7.38 -4.32
N THR A 349 2.50 -7.71 -3.35
CA THR A 349 1.09 -8.09 -3.56
C THR A 349 0.16 -7.03 -2.98
N THR A 350 -0.84 -6.61 -3.77
CA THR A 350 -1.92 -5.72 -3.32
C THR A 350 -3.28 -6.28 -3.67
N VAL A 351 -4.27 -6.04 -2.80
CA VAL A 351 -5.65 -6.46 -3.00
C VAL A 351 -6.60 -5.28 -2.84
N ALA A 352 -7.47 -5.09 -3.83
CA ALA A 352 -8.68 -4.28 -3.73
C ALA A 352 -9.84 -5.23 -3.39
N THR A 353 -10.49 -5.02 -2.25
CA THR A 353 -11.61 -5.85 -1.77
C THR A 353 -12.92 -5.10 -1.97
N LEU A 354 -13.79 -5.60 -2.86
CA LEU A 354 -15.09 -5.02 -3.15
C LEU A 354 -16.15 -5.63 -2.23
N GLN A 355 -16.87 -4.75 -1.53
CA GLN A 355 -17.96 -5.06 -0.61
C GLN A 355 -18.97 -3.89 -0.61
N THR A 356 -19.35 -3.41 -1.79
CA THR A 356 -20.17 -2.20 -1.96
C THR A 356 -21.10 -2.30 -3.18
N ALA A 357 -22.29 -1.71 -3.07
CA ALA A 357 -23.35 -1.70 -4.07
C ALA A 357 -23.82 -3.09 -4.57
N GLY A 358 -23.73 -4.11 -3.72
CA GLY A 358 -24.06 -5.51 -4.01
C GLY A 358 -22.92 -6.32 -4.63
N ALA A 359 -21.86 -5.66 -5.13
CA ALA A 359 -20.68 -6.33 -5.67
C ALA A 359 -19.77 -6.86 -4.55
N ARG A 360 -19.38 -8.14 -4.64
CA ARG A 360 -18.51 -8.81 -3.65
C ARG A 360 -17.31 -9.43 -4.37
N GLY A 361 -16.10 -9.28 -3.84
CA GLY A 361 -14.94 -9.99 -4.39
C GLY A 361 -13.61 -9.32 -4.13
N ARG A 362 -12.57 -9.80 -4.81
CA ARG A 362 -11.21 -9.27 -4.72
C ARG A 362 -10.55 -9.16 -6.10
N VAL A 363 -9.79 -8.08 -6.29
CA VAL A 363 -8.81 -7.96 -7.38
C VAL A 363 -7.43 -7.93 -6.76
N THR A 364 -6.60 -8.91 -7.13
CA THR A 364 -5.23 -9.06 -6.61
C THR A 364 -4.24 -8.70 -7.70
N LEU A 365 -3.36 -7.75 -7.42
CA LEU A 365 -2.20 -7.44 -8.24
C LEU A 365 -0.96 -8.01 -7.55
N SER A 366 -0.08 -8.70 -8.28
CA SER A 366 1.17 -9.23 -7.73
C SER A 366 2.33 -9.05 -8.70
N GLN A 367 3.44 -8.52 -8.21
CA GLN A 367 4.66 -8.28 -8.99
C GLN A 367 5.86 -8.83 -8.20
N ARG A 368 6.56 -9.83 -8.77
CA ARG A 368 7.71 -10.49 -8.12
C ARG A 368 8.86 -9.52 -7.87
N SER A 369 9.25 -8.79 -8.91
CA SER A 369 10.26 -7.74 -8.86
C SER A 369 9.91 -6.61 -9.83
N ARG A 370 10.60 -5.47 -9.75
CA ARG A 370 10.50 -4.40 -10.77
C ARG A 370 10.88 -4.86 -12.19
N PHE A 371 11.51 -6.03 -12.33
CA PHE A 371 11.94 -6.64 -13.59
C PHE A 371 10.95 -7.67 -14.13
N ASP A 372 9.78 -7.82 -13.48
CA ASP A 372 8.67 -8.68 -13.90
C ASP A 372 7.43 -7.85 -14.25
N PRO A 373 6.60 -8.30 -15.22
CA PRO A 373 5.27 -7.75 -15.44
C PRO A 373 4.34 -8.06 -14.25
N THR A 374 3.29 -7.26 -14.08
CA THR A 374 2.34 -7.43 -12.98
C THR A 374 1.30 -8.48 -13.33
N LEU A 375 1.09 -9.45 -12.44
CA LEU A 375 0.01 -10.43 -12.53
C LEU A 375 -1.27 -9.83 -11.94
N VAL A 376 -2.37 -9.87 -12.70
CA VAL A 376 -3.69 -9.34 -12.33
C VAL A 376 -4.66 -10.52 -12.20
N ARG A 377 -5.22 -10.74 -11.02
CA ARG A 377 -6.20 -11.79 -10.75
C ARG A 377 -7.52 -11.20 -10.26
N TYR A 378 -8.59 -11.49 -11.00
CA TYR A 378 -9.96 -11.15 -10.67
C TYR A 378 -10.66 -12.36 -10.02
N ASP A 379 -11.35 -12.12 -8.92
CA ASP A 379 -12.24 -13.05 -8.24
C ASP A 379 -13.46 -12.24 -7.76
N LEU A 380 -14.35 -11.92 -8.70
CA LEU A 380 -15.46 -10.98 -8.54
C LEU A 380 -16.81 -11.68 -8.68
N ARG A 381 -17.77 -11.32 -7.83
CA ARG A 381 -19.16 -11.75 -7.88
C ARG A 381 -20.07 -10.53 -8.01
N LEU A 382 -20.82 -10.45 -9.10
CA LEU A 382 -21.66 -9.32 -9.43
C LEU A 382 -23.17 -9.66 -9.31
N PRO A 383 -23.99 -8.76 -8.74
CA PRO A 383 -25.42 -8.99 -8.55
C PRO A 383 -26.24 -8.88 -9.85
N ARG A 384 -26.99 -9.96 -10.16
CA ARG A 384 -28.05 -10.07 -11.20
C ARG A 384 -27.60 -9.86 -12.67
N PRO A 385 -28.36 -10.39 -13.67
CA PRO A 385 -27.93 -10.39 -15.07
C PRO A 385 -27.85 -8.97 -15.65
N ASP A 386 -28.83 -8.14 -15.30
CA ASP A 386 -29.04 -6.79 -15.86
C ASP A 386 -27.82 -5.86 -15.67
N VAL A 387 -27.04 -6.07 -14.61
CA VAL A 387 -25.83 -5.27 -14.31
C VAL A 387 -24.57 -5.93 -14.89
N ALA A 388 -24.51 -7.26 -14.96
CA ALA A 388 -23.40 -7.98 -15.59
C ALA A 388 -23.34 -7.72 -17.10
N LEU A 389 -24.50 -7.70 -17.79
CA LEU A 389 -24.63 -7.29 -19.20
C LEU A 389 -24.35 -5.79 -19.43
N ALA A 390 -24.24 -4.98 -18.37
CA ALA A 390 -24.02 -3.54 -18.44
C ALA A 390 -22.60 -3.10 -18.04
N LEU A 391 -21.68 -4.02 -17.73
CA LEU A 391 -20.33 -3.66 -17.30
C LEU A 391 -19.56 -2.92 -18.43
N GLN A 392 -19.35 -1.61 -18.27
CA GLN A 392 -18.68 -0.78 -19.27
C GLN A 392 -17.17 -0.67 -19.08
N GLY A 393 -16.66 -0.94 -17.88
CA GLY A 393 -15.21 -0.95 -17.67
C GLY A 393 -14.73 -1.30 -16.27
N LEU A 394 -13.56 -1.93 -16.22
CA LEU A 394 -12.73 -2.12 -15.06
C LEU A 394 -11.56 -1.15 -15.17
N ARG A 395 -11.37 -0.28 -14.17
CA ARG A 395 -10.36 0.79 -14.19
C ARG A 395 -9.57 0.86 -12.88
N VAL A 396 -8.38 1.45 -12.94
CA VAL A 396 -7.69 2.03 -11.79
C VAL A 396 -7.77 3.54 -11.92
N HIS A 397 -8.30 4.20 -10.90
CA HIS A 397 -8.40 5.66 -10.84
C HIS A 397 -7.22 6.28 -10.07
N GLU A 398 -7.02 7.59 -10.21
CA GLU A 398 -5.86 8.29 -9.66
C GLU A 398 -5.74 8.23 -8.13
N LEU A 399 -6.86 8.28 -7.39
CA LEU A 399 -6.90 8.48 -5.94
C LEU A 399 -7.71 7.37 -5.25
N PRO A 400 -7.37 6.99 -3.99
CA PRO A 400 -8.27 6.19 -3.16
C PRO A 400 -9.58 6.95 -2.90
N PRO A 401 -10.69 6.25 -2.55
CA PRO A 401 -11.89 6.91 -2.08
C PRO A 401 -11.58 7.77 -0.83
N PRO A 402 -12.27 8.90 -0.59
CA PRO A 402 -11.96 9.76 0.54
C PRO A 402 -12.23 9.05 1.87
N ALA A 403 -11.28 9.15 2.80
CA ALA A 403 -11.36 8.62 4.14
C ALA A 403 -12.63 9.10 4.88
N GLY A 404 -13.38 8.16 5.47
CA GLY A 404 -14.57 8.46 6.27
C GLY A 404 -15.76 9.08 5.52
N HIS A 405 -15.79 9.03 4.18
CA HIS A 405 -16.91 9.57 3.40
C HIS A 405 -18.19 8.75 3.60
N LEU A 406 -19.14 9.32 4.35
CA LEU A 406 -20.49 8.80 4.57
C LEU A 406 -21.55 9.83 4.14
N GLY A 407 -21.26 10.52 3.03
CA GLY A 407 -22.16 11.48 2.37
C GLY A 407 -23.35 10.80 1.68
N ARG A 408 -24.12 11.58 0.92
CA ARG A 408 -25.18 11.04 0.03
C ARG A 408 -24.64 10.63 -1.34
N ASP A 409 -23.50 11.16 -1.73
CA ASP A 409 -22.90 10.94 -3.03
C ASP A 409 -22.03 9.68 -3.01
N ASN A 410 -21.88 9.00 -4.15
CA ASN A 410 -21.04 7.81 -4.22
C ASN A 410 -19.56 8.17 -3.93
N PRO A 411 -18.90 7.61 -2.89
CA PRO A 411 -17.49 7.90 -2.61
C PRO A 411 -16.57 7.58 -3.79
N CYS A 412 -16.99 6.71 -4.72
CA CYS A 412 -16.25 6.39 -5.93
C CYS A 412 -16.17 7.57 -6.92
N ASN A 413 -17.09 8.54 -6.86
CA ASN A 413 -17.03 9.76 -7.69
C ASN A 413 -15.83 10.67 -7.33
N HIS A 414 -15.25 10.48 -6.14
CA HIS A 414 -14.16 11.29 -5.59
C HIS A 414 -12.76 10.67 -5.80
N THR A 415 -12.68 9.61 -6.62
CA THR A 415 -11.43 8.88 -6.93
C THR A 415 -10.58 9.52 -8.03
N GLY A 416 -11.07 10.59 -8.67
CA GLY A 416 -10.41 11.22 -9.82
C GLY A 416 -10.72 10.51 -11.14
N GLY A 417 -9.89 10.75 -12.15
CA GLY A 417 -10.00 10.08 -13.45
C GLY A 417 -9.34 8.70 -13.47
N VAL A 418 -9.35 8.04 -14.64
CA VAL A 418 -8.50 6.87 -14.90
C VAL A 418 -7.04 7.29 -14.74
N TYR A 419 -6.23 6.47 -14.08
CA TYR A 419 -4.81 6.79 -13.87
C TYR A 419 -4.04 6.73 -15.20
N ASP A 420 -3.75 7.90 -15.77
CA ASP A 420 -3.08 8.05 -17.07
C ASP A 420 -1.85 8.99 -16.99
N PRO A 421 -0.75 8.53 -16.37
CA PRO A 421 0.46 9.33 -16.17
C PRO A 421 1.25 9.70 -17.43
N GLU A 422 0.83 9.21 -18.61
CA GLU A 422 1.42 9.48 -19.93
C GLU A 422 0.43 10.16 -20.89
N GLU A 423 -0.76 10.57 -20.41
CA GLU A 423 -1.78 11.32 -21.15
C GLU A 423 -2.19 10.68 -22.50
N LYS A 424 -2.26 9.33 -22.54
CA LYS A 424 -2.66 8.56 -23.73
C LYS A 424 -4.14 8.69 -24.08
N GLY A 425 -4.95 9.18 -23.14
CA GLY A 425 -6.37 9.43 -23.30
C GLY A 425 -7.25 8.30 -22.75
N GLY A 426 -8.47 8.66 -22.37
CA GLY A 426 -9.41 7.73 -21.75
C GLY A 426 -10.51 7.26 -22.69
N ALA A 427 -10.66 5.93 -22.80
CA ALA A 427 -11.85 5.15 -23.19
C ALA A 427 -12.56 5.38 -24.55
N ASP A 428 -12.53 6.59 -25.13
CA ASP A 428 -13.10 6.90 -26.46
C ASP A 428 -12.12 6.58 -27.61
N ALA A 429 -10.91 6.11 -27.30
CA ALA A 429 -9.96 5.56 -28.27
C ALA A 429 -10.48 4.21 -28.79
N ARG A 430 -11.24 4.29 -29.89
CA ARG A 430 -11.76 3.21 -30.78
C ARG A 430 -11.41 1.78 -30.36
N HIS A 431 -12.43 0.95 -30.19
CA HIS A 431 -12.31 -0.51 -30.05
C HIS A 431 -11.52 -1.11 -31.23
N GLY A 432 -10.21 -1.28 -31.03
CA GLY A 432 -9.26 -1.87 -31.96
C GLY A 432 -8.28 -2.71 -31.16
N PHE A 433 -7.77 -3.76 -31.78
CA PHE A 433 -6.78 -4.64 -31.18
C PHE A 433 -5.45 -3.88 -31.14
N ARG A 434 -5.08 -3.37 -29.95
CA ARG A 434 -3.88 -2.55 -29.71
C ARG A 434 -3.06 -3.05 -28.52
N GLY A 435 -1.78 -2.72 -28.50
CA GLY A 435 -0.86 -3.12 -27.43
C GLY A 435 -1.16 -2.45 -26.09
N GLN A 436 -0.75 -3.07 -24.98
CA GLN A 436 -0.92 -2.48 -23.64
C GLN A 436 -0.16 -1.15 -23.47
N ASP A 437 0.81 -0.87 -24.35
CA ASP A 437 1.58 0.37 -24.42
C ASP A 437 0.77 1.56 -24.96
N GLU A 438 -0.31 1.34 -25.69
CA GLU A 438 -1.14 2.41 -26.27
C GLU A 438 -2.29 2.84 -25.34
N HIS A 439 -2.52 2.10 -24.24
CA HIS A 439 -3.58 2.39 -23.28
C HIS A 439 -3.05 3.09 -22.01
N ALA A 440 -3.92 3.89 -21.37
CA ALA A 440 -3.65 4.46 -20.06
C ALA A 440 -3.33 3.36 -19.03
N VAL A 441 -2.42 3.64 -18.08
CA VAL A 441 -1.96 2.68 -17.07
C VAL A 441 -3.13 2.02 -16.33
N GLY A 442 -4.11 2.83 -15.91
CA GLY A 442 -5.31 2.38 -15.22
C GLY A 442 -6.45 1.88 -16.12
N ASP A 443 -6.30 1.84 -17.44
CA ASP A 443 -7.31 1.25 -18.33
C ASP A 443 -7.12 -0.26 -18.41
N LEU A 444 -7.66 -0.98 -17.42
CA LEU A 444 -7.58 -2.43 -17.43
C LEU A 444 -8.48 -2.99 -18.54
N SER A 445 -9.74 -2.57 -18.65
CA SER A 445 -10.68 -3.12 -19.65
C SER A 445 -10.23 -3.01 -21.10
N SER A 446 -9.61 -1.93 -21.55
CA SER A 446 -9.12 -1.85 -22.94
C SER A 446 -7.96 -2.82 -23.15
N LYS A 447 -7.10 -3.00 -22.15
CA LYS A 447 -6.06 -4.05 -22.14
C LYS A 447 -6.61 -5.48 -22.03
N LEU A 448 -7.90 -5.67 -21.73
CA LEU A 448 -8.60 -6.97 -21.78
C LEU A 448 -9.18 -7.30 -23.17
N ILE A 449 -9.18 -6.34 -24.13
CA ILE A 449 -9.90 -6.47 -25.41
C ILE A 449 -9.57 -7.76 -26.19
N PRO A 450 -8.32 -8.28 -26.26
CA PRO A 450 -8.03 -9.55 -26.93
C PRO A 450 -8.82 -10.77 -26.41
N LEU A 451 -9.39 -10.68 -25.20
CA LEU A 451 -10.12 -11.76 -24.54
C LEU A 451 -11.62 -11.52 -24.41
N LEU A 452 -12.12 -10.32 -24.80
CA LEU A 452 -13.54 -9.96 -24.70
C LEU A 452 -14.53 -10.89 -25.43
N PRO A 453 -14.21 -11.54 -26.58
CA PRO A 453 -15.11 -12.49 -27.22
C PRO A 453 -15.53 -13.67 -26.31
N TYR A 454 -14.68 -14.06 -25.36
CA TYR A 454 -14.99 -15.10 -24.37
C TYR A 454 -15.75 -14.56 -23.15
N LEU A 455 -15.72 -13.24 -22.90
CA LEU A 455 -16.37 -12.61 -21.76
C LEU A 455 -17.87 -12.31 -21.99
N GLN A 456 -18.33 -12.32 -23.25
CA GLN A 456 -19.73 -12.04 -23.61
C GLN A 456 -20.76 -13.03 -23.04
N ASN A 457 -20.31 -14.18 -22.50
CA ASN A 457 -21.16 -15.19 -21.84
C ASN A 457 -20.82 -15.39 -20.35
N VAL A 458 -20.12 -14.45 -19.70
CA VAL A 458 -19.66 -14.65 -18.32
C VAL A 458 -20.79 -14.56 -17.31
N SER A 459 -20.90 -15.64 -16.54
CA SER A 459 -21.74 -15.79 -15.35
C SER A 459 -21.48 -14.72 -14.28
N PHE A 460 -22.37 -14.66 -13.28
CA PHE A 460 -22.27 -13.79 -12.10
C PHE A 460 -20.89 -13.75 -11.40
N ASP A 461 -20.12 -14.83 -11.52
CA ASP A 461 -18.75 -14.96 -11.00
C ASP A 461 -17.73 -14.79 -12.16
N LEU A 462 -16.92 -13.71 -12.10
CA LEU A 462 -15.76 -13.48 -12.96
C LEU A 462 -14.49 -13.95 -12.23
N GLN A 463 -13.91 -15.05 -12.70
CA GLN A 463 -12.62 -15.57 -12.24
C GLN A 463 -11.64 -15.63 -13.41
N LEU A 464 -10.61 -14.78 -13.37
CA LEU A 464 -9.66 -14.62 -14.48
C LEU A 464 -8.28 -14.20 -13.95
N GLN A 465 -7.21 -14.65 -14.60
CA GLN A 465 -5.83 -14.27 -14.27
C GLN A 465 -5.07 -13.90 -15.54
N LEU A 466 -4.44 -12.73 -15.52
CA LEU A 466 -3.76 -12.10 -16.65
C LEU A 466 -2.46 -11.44 -16.23
N TRP A 467 -1.72 -10.90 -17.18
CA TRP A 467 -0.53 -10.10 -16.96
C TRP A 467 -0.66 -8.73 -17.65
N ASP A 468 -0.10 -7.70 -17.03
CA ASP A 468 -0.05 -6.34 -17.53
C ASP A 468 1.38 -5.80 -17.42
N MET A 469 1.97 -5.45 -18.57
CA MET A 469 3.33 -4.90 -18.65
C MET A 469 3.39 -3.40 -18.33
N PHE A 470 2.26 -2.73 -18.20
CA PHE A 470 2.13 -1.29 -17.98
C PHE A 470 1.26 -0.97 -16.75
N LEU A 471 1.40 -1.80 -15.70
CA LEU A 471 0.71 -1.64 -14.41
C LEU A 471 1.69 -1.85 -13.24
N PRO A 472 2.71 -1.00 -13.05
CA PRO A 472 3.74 -1.20 -12.03
C PRO A 472 3.17 -1.13 -10.60
N LEU A 473 3.70 -1.97 -9.71
CA LEU A 473 3.41 -1.91 -8.26
C LEU A 473 4.55 -1.25 -7.45
N GLN A 474 5.65 -0.89 -8.12
CA GLN A 474 6.83 -0.28 -7.52
C GLN A 474 7.26 0.98 -8.28
N GLY A 475 7.84 1.95 -7.57
CA GLY A 475 8.35 3.20 -8.14
C GLY A 475 7.28 4.30 -8.34
N PRO A 476 7.66 5.44 -8.96
CA PRO A 476 6.85 6.67 -8.94
C PRO A 476 5.54 6.57 -9.71
N ARG A 477 5.41 5.60 -10.62
CA ARG A 477 4.18 5.33 -11.40
C ARG A 477 3.31 4.22 -10.82
N SER A 478 3.58 3.79 -9.58
CA SER A 478 2.87 2.69 -8.93
C SER A 478 1.35 2.94 -8.82
N VAL A 479 0.58 1.85 -8.98
CA VAL A 479 -0.86 1.80 -8.69
C VAL A 479 -1.20 1.36 -7.25
N VAL A 480 -0.19 1.10 -6.42
CA VAL A 480 -0.39 0.79 -5.00
C VAL A 480 -1.17 1.93 -4.33
N HIS A 481 -2.15 1.57 -3.52
CA HIS A 481 -3.06 2.47 -2.79
C HIS A 481 -3.97 3.38 -3.64
N ARG A 482 -3.92 3.29 -4.98
CA ARG A 482 -4.97 3.83 -5.86
C ARG A 482 -6.24 2.98 -5.77
N SER A 483 -7.36 3.44 -6.35
CA SER A 483 -8.63 2.70 -6.32
C SER A 483 -8.86 1.89 -7.58
N PHE A 484 -9.24 0.62 -7.43
CA PHE A 484 -9.97 -0.14 -8.44
C PHE A 484 -11.41 0.39 -8.51
N VAL A 485 -11.95 0.57 -9.71
CA VAL A 485 -13.29 1.09 -9.97
C VAL A 485 -13.98 0.25 -11.04
N ILE A 486 -15.23 -0.13 -10.79
CA ILE A 486 -16.13 -0.72 -11.78
C ILE A 486 -17.06 0.39 -12.29
N LEU A 487 -17.14 0.51 -13.62
CA LEU A 487 -17.95 1.47 -14.34
C LEU A 487 -19.20 0.80 -14.92
N THR A 488 -20.35 1.47 -14.77
CA THR A 488 -21.64 1.09 -15.38
C THR A 488 -22.17 2.24 -16.24
N PRO A 489 -23.18 2.03 -17.11
CA PRO A 489 -23.80 3.11 -17.86
C PRO A 489 -24.46 4.07 -16.88
N ASN A 490 -24.51 5.36 -17.21
CA ASN A 490 -25.17 6.31 -16.35
C ASN A 490 -26.70 6.08 -16.38
N ALA A 491 -27.28 5.79 -15.21
CA ALA A 491 -28.69 5.45 -15.07
C ALA A 491 -29.67 6.56 -15.53
N SER A 492 -29.23 7.83 -15.56
CA SER A 492 -30.06 8.95 -16.03
C SER A 492 -29.94 9.22 -17.53
N ASP A 493 -28.84 8.82 -18.16
CA ASP A 493 -28.56 9.05 -19.58
C ASP A 493 -27.58 7.98 -20.11
N PRO A 494 -28.07 6.94 -20.81
CA PRO A 494 -27.22 5.88 -21.37
C PRO A 494 -26.22 6.35 -22.43
N ALA A 495 -26.38 7.57 -22.98
CA ALA A 495 -25.43 8.17 -23.93
C ALA A 495 -24.34 9.02 -23.25
N ALA A 496 -24.47 9.29 -21.94
CA ALA A 496 -23.44 9.96 -21.16
C ALA A 496 -22.29 9.01 -20.82
N ARG A 497 -21.13 9.58 -20.47
CA ARG A 497 -19.95 8.80 -20.05
C ARG A 497 -20.26 7.86 -18.88
N PRO A 498 -19.70 6.63 -18.85
CA PRO A 498 -19.84 5.70 -17.74
C PRO A 498 -19.53 6.34 -16.39
N SER A 499 -20.32 6.00 -15.37
CA SER A 499 -20.14 6.50 -14.01
C SER A 499 -19.54 5.45 -13.07
N PRO A 500 -18.76 5.84 -12.05
CA PRO A 500 -18.32 4.95 -10.99
C PRO A 500 -19.50 4.32 -10.26
N TRP A 501 -19.59 3.00 -10.28
CA TRP A 501 -20.61 2.24 -9.55
C TRP A 501 -20.09 1.82 -8.18
N THR A 502 -18.95 1.13 -8.15
CA THR A 502 -18.37 0.54 -6.93
C THR A 502 -16.84 0.53 -7.03
N CYS A 503 -16.13 0.66 -5.91
CA CYS A 503 -14.68 0.88 -5.89
C CYS A 503 -14.03 0.43 -4.58
N ALA A 504 -12.73 0.15 -4.63
CA ALA A 504 -11.93 -0.21 -3.46
C ALA A 504 -10.43 0.15 -3.66
N SER A 505 -9.76 0.55 -2.58
CA SER A 505 -8.31 0.84 -2.60
C SER A 505 -7.45 -0.43 -2.69
N PHE A 506 -6.36 -0.39 -3.46
CA PHE A 506 -5.34 -1.44 -3.46
C PHE A 506 -4.48 -1.38 -2.19
N SER A 507 -4.82 -2.20 -1.19
CA SER A 507 -4.07 -2.32 0.07
C SER A 507 -3.00 -3.41 -0.04
N ARG A 508 -1.84 -3.26 0.64
CA ARG A 508 -0.74 -4.25 0.59
C ARG A 508 -1.03 -5.48 1.46
N TYR A 509 -0.65 -6.64 0.95
CA TYR A 509 -0.78 -7.94 1.61
C TYR A 509 0.56 -8.66 1.65
N VAL A 510 0.74 -9.52 2.64
CA VAL A 510 1.91 -10.41 2.73
C VAL A 510 1.70 -11.58 1.76
N SER A 511 2.62 -11.74 0.81
CA SER A 511 2.47 -12.69 -0.30
C SER A 511 2.39 -14.16 0.14
N ASP A 512 3.07 -14.53 1.22
CA ASP A 512 3.20 -15.93 1.65
C ASP A 512 1.94 -16.48 2.36
N ASN A 513 1.20 -15.63 3.07
CA ASN A 513 0.08 -16.05 3.94
C ASN A 513 -1.25 -15.33 3.65
N GLY A 514 -1.28 -14.36 2.73
CA GLY A 514 -2.50 -13.65 2.34
C GLY A 514 -3.09 -12.76 3.44
N GLN A 515 -2.32 -12.38 4.47
CA GLN A 515 -2.76 -11.44 5.51
C GLN A 515 -2.53 -9.98 5.10
N LYS A 516 -3.35 -9.06 5.63
CA LYS A 516 -3.15 -7.61 5.50
C LYS A 516 -1.77 -7.23 6.04
N MET A 517 -0.97 -6.52 5.25
CA MET A 517 0.34 -6.02 5.69
C MET A 517 0.16 -4.97 6.80
N ALA A 518 1.09 -4.91 7.76
CA ALA A 518 1.12 -3.83 8.74
C ALA A 518 1.67 -2.55 8.11
N ILE A 519 0.88 -1.48 8.07
CA ILE A 519 1.26 -0.20 7.48
C ILE A 519 1.53 0.84 8.57
N ALA A 520 2.76 1.38 8.60
CA ALA A 520 3.03 2.63 9.30
C ALA A 520 2.33 3.78 8.56
N THR A 521 1.48 4.51 9.27
CA THR A 521 0.78 5.68 8.76
C THR A 521 1.21 6.90 9.56
N ALA A 522 1.44 8.03 8.90
CA ALA A 522 1.77 9.30 9.53
C ALA A 522 0.98 10.43 8.87
N GLU A 523 0.80 11.55 9.56
CA GLU A 523 0.23 12.76 8.96
C GLU A 523 0.92 14.03 9.44
N ALA A 524 0.90 15.05 8.57
CA ALA A 524 1.20 16.43 8.89
C ALA A 524 -0.09 17.25 8.74
N VAL A 525 -0.65 17.74 9.85
CA VAL A 525 -1.93 18.47 9.88
C VAL A 525 -1.68 19.96 9.97
N PHE A 526 -2.08 20.71 8.94
CA PHE A 526 -1.98 22.16 8.92
C PHE A 526 -3.24 22.78 9.54
N ARG A 527 -3.03 23.73 10.47
CA ARG A 527 -4.10 24.47 11.16
C ARG A 527 -4.10 25.97 10.85
N TYR A 528 -2.93 26.55 10.59
CA TYR A 528 -2.73 27.95 10.24
C TYR A 528 -1.38 28.15 9.51
N PRO A 529 -1.26 29.04 8.50
CA PRO A 529 -2.34 29.73 7.78
C PRO A 529 -3.08 28.82 6.78
N LEU A 530 -2.73 27.53 6.74
CA LEU A 530 -3.39 26.52 5.92
C LEU A 530 -4.24 25.60 6.80
N ALA A 531 -5.33 25.10 6.25
CA ALA A 531 -6.17 24.05 6.80
C ALA A 531 -6.13 22.84 5.85
N GLY A 532 -5.83 21.66 6.38
CA GLY A 532 -5.72 20.43 5.59
C GLY A 532 -4.68 19.47 6.18
N ARG A 533 -4.40 18.36 5.50
CA ARG A 533 -3.35 17.43 5.93
C ARG A 533 -2.68 16.73 4.76
N ILE A 534 -1.48 16.23 5.01
CA ILE A 534 -0.77 15.31 4.10
C ILE A 534 -0.52 14.03 4.89
N VAL A 535 -0.93 12.89 4.34
CA VAL A 535 -0.81 11.55 4.95
C VAL A 535 0.28 10.77 4.23
N PHE A 536 1.10 10.05 4.99
CA PHE A 536 2.20 9.22 4.51
C PHE A 536 1.93 7.76 4.93
N ARG A 537 2.15 6.80 4.04
CA ARG A 537 1.91 5.37 4.30
C ARG A 537 3.05 4.51 3.75
N GLN A 538 3.63 3.66 4.59
CA GLN A 538 4.72 2.74 4.24
C GLN A 538 4.52 1.41 4.99
N PRO A 539 4.92 0.24 4.44
CA PRO A 539 5.08 -0.98 5.24
C PRO A 539 5.85 -0.70 6.52
N ARG A 540 5.31 -1.11 7.68
CA ARG A 540 5.83 -0.73 9.00
C ARG A 540 7.30 -1.11 9.18
N ASP A 541 7.62 -2.31 8.72
CA ASP A 541 8.88 -2.99 9.03
C ASP A 541 9.86 -3.02 7.83
N ASP A 542 9.56 -2.32 6.72
CA ASP A 542 10.49 -2.08 5.60
C ASP A 542 10.62 -0.57 5.30
N PRO A 543 11.66 0.12 5.82
CA PRO A 543 11.85 1.56 5.63
C PRO A 543 12.29 1.94 4.21
N PHE A 544 12.64 0.98 3.35
CA PHE A 544 13.10 1.24 1.98
C PHE A 544 12.04 0.89 0.92
N ALA A 545 10.89 0.34 1.34
CA ALA A 545 9.72 0.18 0.50
C ALA A 545 9.17 1.55 0.09
N ASP A 546 8.50 1.62 -1.06
CA ASP A 546 7.90 2.88 -1.49
C ASP A 546 6.87 3.40 -0.48
N THR A 547 6.95 4.69 -0.18
CA THR A 547 6.02 5.44 0.67
C THR A 547 4.99 6.13 -0.21
N THR A 548 3.71 5.80 0.01
CA THR A 548 2.60 6.53 -0.59
C THR A 548 2.35 7.82 0.17
N ILE A 549 2.21 8.94 -0.55
CA ILE A 549 1.89 10.24 0.02
C ILE A 549 0.55 10.71 -0.54
N ILE A 550 -0.42 10.95 0.33
CA ILE A 550 -1.76 11.43 -0.01
C ILE A 550 -1.88 12.86 0.48
N VAL A 551 -1.97 13.80 -0.47
CA VAL A 551 -2.36 15.18 -0.16
C VAL A 551 -3.88 15.19 -0.11
N GLU A 552 -4.45 15.37 1.08
CA GLU A 552 -5.88 15.62 1.26
C GLU A 552 -6.15 17.14 1.15
N PRO A 553 -7.41 17.58 0.93
CA PRO A 553 -7.74 18.96 0.57
C PRO A 553 -7.00 20.05 1.37
N LEU A 554 -6.13 20.80 0.69
CA LEU A 554 -5.36 21.93 1.24
C LEU A 554 -6.06 23.25 0.94
N LEU A 555 -6.29 24.02 1.99
CA LEU A 555 -7.05 25.27 1.96
C LEU A 555 -6.30 26.40 2.65
N HIS A 556 -6.41 27.62 2.14
CA HIS A 556 -6.09 28.82 2.91
C HIS A 556 -7.10 28.99 4.05
N SER A 557 -6.64 29.09 5.31
CA SER A 557 -7.50 29.23 6.48
C SER A 557 -8.15 30.62 6.57
N SER A 558 -7.49 31.63 6.00
CA SER A 558 -8.09 32.93 5.71
C SER A 558 -8.77 32.89 4.34
N GLY A 559 -10.11 32.82 4.31
CA GLY A 559 -10.85 33.26 3.13
C GLY A 559 -10.74 34.79 2.93
N PRO A 560 -11.26 35.36 1.84
CA PRO A 560 -11.47 34.77 0.52
C PRO A 560 -10.15 34.83 -0.27
N ALA A 561 -9.13 34.04 0.12
CA ALA A 561 -7.93 33.90 -0.69
C ALA A 561 -8.29 33.36 -2.09
N ASN A 562 -7.47 33.70 -3.09
CA ASN A 562 -7.51 33.03 -4.39
C ASN A 562 -6.85 31.65 -4.27
N ASN A 563 -7.07 30.80 -5.28
CA ASN A 563 -6.26 29.60 -5.44
C ASN A 563 -4.80 30.01 -5.71
N SER A 564 -3.85 29.30 -5.12
CA SER A 564 -2.42 29.50 -5.35
C SER A 564 -1.78 28.18 -5.78
N GLN A 565 -0.67 28.28 -6.51
CA GLN A 565 -0.04 27.17 -7.24
C GLN A 565 1.46 27.14 -6.96
N ASP A 566 2.13 26.09 -7.42
CA ASP A 566 3.58 25.95 -7.42
C ASP A 566 4.27 26.08 -6.05
N HIS A 567 3.55 25.69 -4.99
CA HIS A 567 4.10 25.63 -3.65
C HIS A 567 5.13 24.51 -3.54
N ARG A 568 6.38 24.89 -3.28
CA ARG A 568 7.41 23.94 -2.83
C ARG A 568 7.03 23.40 -1.47
N TRP A 569 7.45 22.17 -1.19
CA TRP A 569 7.20 21.43 0.04
C TRP A 569 8.38 20.50 0.32
N MET A 570 8.84 20.50 1.58
CA MET A 570 10.04 19.78 2.01
C MET A 570 9.91 19.30 3.46
N VAL A 571 10.59 18.21 3.80
CA VAL A 571 10.79 17.79 5.21
C VAL A 571 12.04 18.49 5.76
N HIS A 572 11.95 19.00 6.97
CA HIS A 572 12.99 19.74 7.67
C HIS A 572 13.44 19.02 8.95
N ASP A 573 14.67 19.29 9.40
CA ASP A 573 15.34 18.52 10.44
C ASP A 573 14.57 18.43 11.76
N LEU A 574 14.02 19.54 12.23
CA LEU A 574 13.47 19.69 13.58
C LEU A 574 11.94 19.64 13.59
N ALA A 575 11.36 19.29 14.74
CA ALA A 575 9.94 19.49 14.99
C ALA A 575 9.61 21.00 14.94
N PRO A 576 8.45 21.42 14.41
CA PRO A 576 8.11 22.83 14.34
C PRO A 576 7.77 23.37 15.73
N GLY A 577 8.32 24.53 16.05
CA GLY A 577 7.97 25.32 17.23
C GLY A 577 6.64 26.06 17.07
N LYS A 578 6.37 27.01 17.96
CA LYS A 578 5.14 27.85 17.93
C LYS A 578 5.25 29.06 16.98
N ASP A 579 6.33 29.15 16.22
CA ASP A 579 6.62 30.24 15.27
C ASP A 579 5.84 30.13 13.95
N TYR A 580 5.00 29.10 13.75
CA TYR A 580 4.04 29.10 12.63
C TYR A 580 3.05 30.29 12.70
N PHE A 581 2.77 30.82 13.89
CA PHE A 581 2.03 32.06 14.10
C PHE A 581 2.86 33.34 13.88
N ASN A 582 4.20 33.27 13.91
CA ASN A 582 5.05 34.44 13.72
C ASN A 582 5.07 34.82 12.23
N TRP A 583 4.47 35.95 11.86
CA TRP A 583 4.36 36.36 10.46
C TRP A 583 5.71 36.65 9.80
N THR A 584 6.70 37.21 10.50
CA THR A 584 7.97 37.67 9.89
C THR A 584 9.10 36.65 9.93
N ALA A 585 8.96 35.61 10.75
CA ALA A 585 9.94 34.53 10.90
C ALA A 585 9.22 33.18 11.02
N ARG A 586 8.33 32.90 10.06
CA ARG A 586 7.46 31.73 10.12
C ARG A 586 8.26 30.44 9.93
N CYS A 587 8.02 29.47 10.82
CA CYS A 587 8.56 28.11 10.69
C CYS A 587 10.09 28.03 10.55
N MET A 588 10.82 29.00 11.10
CA MET A 588 12.28 29.00 11.16
C MET A 588 12.81 27.94 12.12
N SER A 589 12.06 27.65 13.18
CA SER A 589 12.30 26.58 14.17
C SER A 589 12.48 25.18 13.56
N ALA A 590 11.92 24.94 12.37
CA ALA A 590 12.07 23.70 11.62
C ALA A 590 13.53 23.38 11.23
N GLY A 591 14.42 24.38 11.16
CA GLY A 591 15.82 24.18 10.78
C GLY A 591 16.02 24.02 9.27
N GLY A 592 17.06 23.23 8.91
CA GLY A 592 17.44 22.92 7.53
C GLY A 592 16.51 21.89 6.87
N VAL A 593 16.72 21.64 5.57
CA VAL A 593 16.03 20.56 4.85
C VAL A 593 16.68 19.24 5.24
N PHE A 594 15.86 18.25 5.59
CA PHE A 594 16.34 17.00 6.17
C PHE A 594 17.23 16.20 5.22
N ASP A 595 18.49 16.00 5.64
CA ASP A 595 19.54 15.31 4.88
C ASP A 595 20.34 14.35 5.80
N PRO A 596 19.78 13.16 6.14
CA PRO A 596 20.42 12.20 7.05
C PRO A 596 21.66 11.53 6.46
N TYR A 597 21.87 11.65 5.15
CA TYR A 597 22.99 11.07 4.43
C TYR A 597 24.04 12.11 4.03
N HIS A 598 23.81 13.38 4.40
CA HIS A 598 24.69 14.52 4.12
C HIS A 598 25.06 14.67 2.64
N ILE A 599 24.13 14.36 1.73
CA ILE A 599 24.33 14.40 0.26
C ILE A 599 24.82 15.79 -0.18
N LEU A 600 24.43 16.85 0.54
CA LEU A 600 24.94 18.21 0.29
C LEU A 600 25.90 18.70 1.38
N PRO A 601 27.05 19.26 1.01
CA PRO A 601 27.94 19.93 1.95
C PRO A 601 27.33 21.24 2.43
N VAL A 602 27.45 21.50 3.74
CA VAL A 602 26.77 22.54 4.53
C VAL A 602 26.82 23.97 3.92
N ASN A 603 27.81 24.26 3.06
CA ASN A 603 28.10 25.60 2.57
C ASN A 603 27.84 25.83 1.05
N SER A 604 27.34 24.85 0.28
CA SER A 604 27.05 25.05 -1.16
C SER A 604 25.55 25.18 -1.45
N SER A 605 25.08 26.41 -1.60
CA SER A 605 23.71 26.70 -2.04
C SER A 605 23.51 26.65 -3.56
N THR A 606 24.59 26.63 -4.36
CA THR A 606 24.52 26.87 -5.82
C THR A 606 24.85 25.66 -6.70
N THR A 607 25.60 24.65 -6.23
CA THR A 607 25.87 23.42 -7.02
C THR A 607 24.84 22.31 -6.78
N ALA A 608 24.16 22.34 -5.63
CA ALA A 608 23.15 21.37 -5.21
C ALA A 608 21.98 21.22 -6.21
N ALA A 609 21.47 22.34 -6.73
CA ALA A 609 20.29 22.39 -7.59
C ALA A 609 20.49 21.81 -9.00
N THR A 610 21.69 21.32 -9.32
CA THR A 610 22.03 20.75 -10.65
C THR A 610 22.30 19.25 -10.66
N LEU A 611 22.21 18.56 -9.52
CA LEU A 611 22.48 17.11 -9.42
C LEU A 611 21.25 16.27 -9.04
N CYS A 612 20.38 16.81 -8.17
CA CYS A 612 19.08 16.22 -7.85
C CYS A 612 18.05 16.60 -8.93
N ASP A 613 17.37 15.60 -9.48
CA ASP A 613 16.29 15.75 -10.46
C ASP A 613 15.35 14.52 -10.40
N ARG A 614 14.19 14.57 -11.05
CA ARG A 614 13.17 13.51 -11.08
C ARG A 614 13.70 12.19 -11.66
N ASP A 615 14.61 12.25 -12.61
CA ASP A 615 15.29 11.08 -13.19
C ASP A 615 16.46 10.57 -12.32
N LYS A 616 16.89 11.37 -11.33
CA LYS A 616 18.02 11.06 -10.42
C LYS A 616 17.62 11.23 -8.95
N PRO A 617 16.50 10.61 -8.50
CA PRO A 617 15.95 10.84 -7.15
C PRO A 617 16.87 10.36 -6.03
N GLY A 618 17.79 9.43 -6.31
CA GLY A 618 18.82 8.97 -5.37
C GLY A 618 19.96 9.96 -5.11
N LEU A 619 20.01 11.10 -5.84
CA LEU A 619 20.94 12.21 -5.58
C LEU A 619 20.26 13.37 -4.82
N CYS A 620 19.02 13.17 -4.37
CA CYS A 620 18.24 14.15 -3.64
C CYS A 620 18.29 13.93 -2.13
N ARG A 621 18.40 15.00 -1.34
CA ARG A 621 18.18 14.96 0.12
C ARG A 621 16.84 14.29 0.42
N VAL A 622 16.78 13.48 1.48
CA VAL A 622 15.55 12.77 1.89
C VAL A 622 14.35 13.73 2.00
N GLY A 623 14.55 14.93 2.56
CA GLY A 623 13.50 15.94 2.70
C GLY A 623 13.12 16.72 1.44
N ASP A 624 13.84 16.60 0.32
CA ASP A 624 13.56 17.37 -0.91
C ASP A 624 12.45 16.73 -1.77
N LEU A 625 11.21 16.86 -1.28
CA LEU A 625 10.03 16.29 -1.93
C LEU A 625 9.65 17.02 -3.22
N THR A 626 9.90 18.33 -3.29
CA THR A 626 9.53 19.14 -4.47
C THR A 626 10.27 18.68 -5.72
N THR A 627 11.59 18.50 -5.62
CA THR A 627 12.40 18.14 -6.80
C THR A 627 12.07 16.74 -7.31
N ARG A 628 11.71 15.80 -6.42
CA ARG A 628 11.32 14.43 -6.82
C ARG A 628 9.88 14.36 -7.34
N LEU A 629 8.93 14.97 -6.62
CA LEU A 629 7.50 14.72 -6.80
C LEU A 629 6.77 15.81 -7.58
N GLY A 630 7.30 17.03 -7.62
CA GLY A 630 6.65 18.23 -8.15
C GLY A 630 6.12 19.15 -7.05
N THR A 631 5.52 20.27 -7.44
CA THR A 631 4.92 21.28 -6.56
C THR A 631 3.50 20.91 -6.11
N LEU A 632 2.95 21.65 -5.14
CA LEU A 632 1.56 21.53 -4.68
C LEU A 632 0.73 22.78 -5.02
N HIS A 633 -0.59 22.57 -5.17
CA HIS A 633 -1.57 23.65 -5.25
C HIS A 633 -2.33 23.80 -3.93
N ILE A 634 -2.82 25.00 -3.64
CA ILE A 634 -3.62 25.30 -2.45
C ILE A 634 -4.90 26.02 -2.88
N ALA A 635 -6.05 25.56 -2.39
CA ALA A 635 -7.34 26.15 -2.73
C ALA A 635 -7.67 27.36 -1.87
N GLY A 636 -8.24 28.38 -2.49
CA GLY A 636 -8.82 29.53 -1.80
C GLY A 636 -10.22 29.27 -1.24
N ARG A 637 -10.91 28.23 -1.73
CA ARG A 637 -12.30 27.90 -1.37
C ARG A 637 -12.53 26.40 -1.26
N ARG A 638 -13.30 25.97 -0.25
CA ARG A 638 -13.64 24.56 0.00
C ARG A 638 -14.23 23.84 -1.22
N LEU A 639 -15.05 24.54 -2.03
CA LEU A 639 -15.71 23.97 -3.21
C LEU A 639 -14.74 23.38 -4.24
N HIS A 640 -13.56 23.99 -4.41
CA HIS A 640 -12.56 23.55 -5.39
C HIS A 640 -11.41 22.74 -4.77
N ALA A 641 -11.40 22.57 -3.44
CA ALA A 641 -10.25 22.05 -2.71
C ALA A 641 -9.88 20.63 -3.11
N GLU A 642 -10.89 19.78 -3.27
CA GLU A 642 -10.69 18.38 -3.64
C GLU A 642 -10.13 18.25 -5.06
N ALA A 643 -10.81 18.78 -6.08
CA ALA A 643 -10.36 18.70 -7.47
C ALA A 643 -8.98 19.34 -7.70
N LEU A 644 -8.70 20.48 -7.07
CA LEU A 644 -7.45 21.22 -7.29
C LEU A 644 -6.25 20.61 -6.54
N THR A 645 -6.44 20.20 -5.28
CA THR A 645 -5.30 19.95 -4.37
C THR A 645 -5.14 18.48 -3.98
N ARG A 646 -6.18 17.66 -4.12
CA ARG A 646 -6.09 16.24 -3.74
C ARG A 646 -5.22 15.49 -4.75
N ARG A 647 -4.13 14.87 -4.27
CA ARG A 647 -3.11 14.20 -5.10
C ARG A 647 -2.54 12.98 -4.38
N LEU A 648 -2.07 11.99 -5.14
CA LEU A 648 -1.35 10.82 -4.63
C LEU A 648 0.00 10.67 -5.33
N PHE A 649 1.06 10.66 -4.53
CA PHE A 649 2.44 10.43 -4.95
C PHE A 649 2.98 9.11 -4.37
N THR A 650 4.04 8.59 -4.98
CA THR A 650 4.80 7.44 -4.47
C THR A 650 6.29 7.81 -4.48
N ASP A 651 6.93 7.78 -3.32
CA ASP A 651 8.36 8.13 -3.16
C ASP A 651 9.16 6.96 -2.58
N ARG A 652 10.29 6.62 -3.21
CA ARG A 652 11.16 5.50 -2.81
C ARG A 652 12.22 5.89 -1.77
N PHE A 653 12.34 7.17 -1.44
CA PHE A 653 13.42 7.75 -0.64
C PHE A 653 12.93 8.45 0.64
N LEU A 654 11.64 8.32 0.99
CA LEU A 654 11.02 8.94 2.16
C LEU A 654 10.62 7.87 3.22
N PRO A 655 11.53 7.45 4.10
CA PRO A 655 11.25 6.43 5.11
C PRO A 655 10.39 6.95 6.27
N LEU A 656 9.43 6.14 6.72
CA LEU A 656 8.66 6.34 7.95
C LEU A 656 9.23 5.56 9.14
N SER A 657 10.03 4.53 8.93
CA SER A 657 10.75 3.79 9.97
C SER A 657 12.27 3.79 9.75
N GLY A 658 13.04 3.16 10.64
CA GLY A 658 14.51 3.16 10.59
C GLY A 658 15.17 4.49 10.97
N ALA A 659 16.51 4.52 10.95
CA ALA A 659 17.31 5.65 11.44
C ALA A 659 17.10 6.96 10.64
N ALA A 660 16.79 6.86 9.35
CA ALA A 660 16.51 8.00 8.47
C ALA A 660 15.04 8.47 8.52
N SER A 661 14.20 7.95 9.44
CA SER A 661 12.77 8.26 9.49
C SER A 661 12.46 9.77 9.54
N VAL A 662 11.37 10.15 8.86
CA VAL A 662 10.79 11.50 8.93
C VAL A 662 9.75 11.69 10.04
N LEU A 663 9.45 10.66 10.84
CA LEU A 663 8.58 10.81 12.01
C LEU A 663 9.18 11.79 13.02
N GLY A 664 8.32 12.64 13.59
CA GLY A 664 8.71 13.66 14.56
C GLY A 664 9.24 14.97 13.95
N ARG A 665 9.64 14.96 12.67
CA ARG A 665 10.17 16.11 11.93
C ARG A 665 9.07 17.06 11.47
N SER A 666 9.44 18.18 10.85
CA SER A 666 8.47 19.12 10.26
C SER A 666 8.33 18.94 8.75
N LEU A 667 7.11 19.02 8.26
CA LEU A 667 6.80 19.27 6.85
C LEU A 667 6.56 20.76 6.67
N VAL A 668 7.30 21.41 5.78
CA VAL A 668 7.23 22.85 5.49
C VAL A 668 6.73 23.05 4.07
N LEU A 669 5.72 23.91 3.90
CA LEU A 669 5.27 24.42 2.60
C LEU A 669 5.79 25.84 2.43
N PHE A 670 6.15 26.19 1.19
CA PHE A 670 6.72 27.47 0.79
C PHE A 670 5.78 28.21 -0.15
N GLU A 671 5.97 29.52 -0.26
CA GLU A 671 5.32 30.41 -1.21
C GLU A 671 6.35 31.49 -1.57
N ASP A 672 6.93 31.35 -2.75
CA ASP A 672 8.10 32.14 -3.20
C ASP A 672 7.70 33.54 -3.67
N ASP A 673 6.52 33.64 -4.31
CA ASP A 673 5.87 34.90 -4.69
C ASP A 673 5.20 35.63 -3.52
N GLY A 674 5.38 35.12 -2.30
CA GLY A 674 4.78 35.69 -1.10
C GLY A 674 5.38 37.03 -0.67
N PRO A 675 4.74 37.73 0.29
CA PRO A 675 5.26 39.01 0.78
C PRO A 675 6.68 38.87 1.35
N LYS A 676 7.67 39.56 0.77
CA LYS A 676 9.10 39.43 1.15
C LYS A 676 9.37 39.56 2.67
N ALA A 677 8.58 40.37 3.38
CA ALA A 677 8.67 40.53 4.84
C ALA A 677 8.20 39.32 5.68
N ARG A 678 7.53 38.34 5.06
CA ARG A 678 7.16 37.04 5.66
C ARG A 678 8.30 36.00 5.56
N GLY A 679 9.18 36.17 4.57
CA GLY A 679 10.03 35.09 4.06
C GLY A 679 9.25 34.07 3.23
N GLU A 680 9.93 33.05 2.74
CA GLU A 680 9.39 32.01 1.83
C GLU A 680 8.45 31.01 2.53
N ARG A 681 8.71 30.63 3.80
CA ARG A 681 7.99 29.54 4.51
C ARG A 681 6.52 29.91 4.80
N LEU A 682 5.58 29.29 4.10
CA LEU A 682 4.14 29.58 4.17
C LEU A 682 3.49 28.93 5.40
N ALA A 683 3.78 27.66 5.64
CA ALA A 683 3.21 26.88 6.73
C ALA A 683 4.13 25.70 7.12
N CYS A 684 3.99 25.20 8.34
CA CYS A 684 4.65 23.97 8.78
C CYS A 684 3.78 23.17 9.72
N SER A 685 4.00 21.86 9.77
CA SER A 685 3.39 20.97 10.76
C SER A 685 4.29 19.79 11.09
N LYS A 686 4.12 19.21 12.28
CA LYS A 686 4.87 18.03 12.72
C LYS A 686 4.32 16.80 11.98
N ILE A 687 5.20 15.97 11.43
CA ILE A 687 4.86 14.65 10.95
C ILE A 687 4.70 13.74 12.17
N SER A 688 3.46 13.40 12.52
CA SER A 688 3.11 12.52 13.64
C SER A 688 2.57 11.18 13.15
N ALA A 689 2.91 10.09 13.85
CA ALA A 689 2.35 8.77 13.55
C ALA A 689 0.85 8.74 13.86
N ILE A 690 0.10 8.02 13.02
CA ILE A 690 -1.28 7.60 13.28
C ILE A 690 -1.23 6.13 13.70
N TYR A 691 -1.69 5.86 14.91
CA TYR A 691 -1.78 4.49 15.43
C TYR A 691 -3.11 3.85 15.05
N ARG A 692 -3.07 2.53 14.84
CA ARG A 692 -4.27 1.71 14.65
C ARG A 692 -5.25 1.92 15.80
N ARG A 693 -6.55 1.83 15.51
CA ARG A 693 -7.59 1.86 16.54
C ARG A 693 -8.11 0.46 16.79
N LYS A 694 -8.43 0.19 18.05
CA LYS A 694 -9.09 -1.03 18.48
C LYS A 694 -10.23 -0.68 19.44
N ALA A 695 -11.42 -1.20 19.17
CA ALA A 695 -12.54 -1.22 20.09
C ALA A 695 -12.66 -2.63 20.68
N VAL A 696 -13.02 -2.73 21.97
CA VAL A 696 -13.22 -4.00 22.67
C VAL A 696 -14.54 -3.95 23.43
N VAL A 697 -15.32 -5.00 23.26
CA VAL A 697 -16.57 -5.26 23.98
C VAL A 697 -16.36 -6.53 24.79
N LYS A 698 -16.62 -6.47 26.09
CA LYS A 698 -16.32 -7.57 27.05
C LYS A 698 -17.17 -7.54 28.34
N ASN A 699 -17.60 -6.36 28.75
CA ASN A 699 -18.32 -6.13 30.00
C ASN A 699 -19.82 -6.22 29.70
N TRP A 700 -20.40 -7.43 29.80
CA TRP A 700 -21.80 -7.69 29.47
C TRP A 700 -22.73 -7.44 30.66
N PHE A 701 -23.69 -6.55 30.46
CA PHE A 701 -24.76 -6.18 31.39
C PHE A 701 -26.11 -6.68 30.86
N SER A 702 -27.11 -6.76 31.74
CA SER A 702 -28.46 -7.22 31.39
C SER A 702 -29.51 -6.57 32.29
N ASN A 703 -30.76 -6.53 31.81
CA ASN A 703 -31.88 -5.84 32.46
C ASN A 703 -32.44 -6.67 33.64
N GLY A 704 -32.01 -6.37 34.87
CA GLY A 704 -32.44 -6.99 36.14
C GLY A 704 -32.14 -8.49 36.32
N GLN A 705 -31.60 -9.16 35.30
CA GLN A 705 -31.24 -10.59 35.31
C GLN A 705 -29.71 -10.73 35.25
N LYS A 706 -29.18 -11.92 35.55
CA LYS A 706 -27.75 -12.23 35.34
C LYS A 706 -27.50 -12.58 33.86
N ALA A 707 -26.56 -11.89 33.21
CA ALA A 707 -26.13 -12.22 31.85
C ALA A 707 -25.43 -13.59 31.84
N THR A 708 -25.84 -14.48 30.94
CA THR A 708 -25.12 -15.72 30.60
C THR A 708 -24.10 -15.48 29.48
N VAL A 709 -24.32 -14.44 28.67
CA VAL A 709 -23.40 -14.01 27.61
C VAL A 709 -22.04 -13.69 28.21
N SER A 710 -21.01 -14.32 27.65
CA SER A 710 -19.61 -14.08 28.00
C SER A 710 -18.75 -14.10 26.73
N GLY A 711 -17.47 -13.76 26.89
CA GLY A 711 -16.56 -13.56 25.76
C GLY A 711 -16.43 -12.10 25.33
N LYS A 712 -15.85 -11.87 24.15
CA LYS A 712 -15.44 -10.56 23.65
C LYS A 712 -15.74 -10.35 22.16
N ILE A 713 -15.94 -9.10 21.78
CA ILE A 713 -15.88 -8.65 20.37
C ILE A 713 -14.73 -7.65 20.28
N GLU A 714 -13.80 -7.89 19.37
CA GLU A 714 -12.63 -7.04 19.13
C GLU A 714 -12.68 -6.51 17.71
N ILE A 715 -12.72 -5.19 17.56
CA ILE A 715 -12.85 -4.51 16.27
C ILE A 715 -11.60 -3.67 16.08
N PHE A 716 -10.89 -3.80 14.96
CA PHE A 716 -9.67 -3.03 14.71
C PHE A 716 -9.57 -2.51 13.28
N GLN A 717 -8.97 -1.32 13.15
CA GLN A 717 -8.79 -0.61 11.88
C GLN A 717 -7.40 0.02 11.88
N GLN A 718 -6.59 -0.24 10.84
CA GLN A 718 -5.22 0.27 10.76
C GLN A 718 -5.19 1.79 10.55
N SER A 719 -5.91 2.29 9.56
CA SER A 719 -6.10 3.72 9.28
C SER A 719 -7.48 3.98 8.66
N GLU A 720 -7.80 5.26 8.44
CA GLU A 720 -9.08 5.70 7.86
C GLU A 720 -9.32 5.23 6.40
N TYR A 721 -8.28 4.72 5.73
CA TYR A 721 -8.33 4.21 4.36
C TYR A 721 -8.39 2.68 4.27
N ASP A 722 -8.36 1.97 5.40
CA ASP A 722 -8.35 0.51 5.46
C ASP A 722 -9.70 -0.02 5.96
N GLY A 723 -10.13 -1.17 5.42
CA GLY A 723 -11.30 -1.90 5.93
C GLY A 723 -11.08 -2.42 7.34
N THR A 724 -12.15 -2.40 8.14
CA THR A 724 -12.17 -2.76 9.55
C THR A 724 -12.32 -4.26 9.73
N ASP A 725 -11.46 -4.85 10.55
CA ASP A 725 -11.54 -6.26 10.93
C ASP A 725 -12.32 -6.42 12.24
N VAL A 726 -13.18 -7.44 12.31
CA VAL A 726 -14.10 -7.70 13.42
C VAL A 726 -13.92 -9.16 13.86
N GLU A 727 -13.38 -9.39 15.04
CA GLU A 727 -13.24 -10.71 15.67
C GLU A 727 -14.34 -10.88 16.74
N VAL A 728 -15.20 -11.88 16.58
CA VAL A 728 -16.32 -12.18 17.48
C VAL A 728 -16.04 -13.50 18.19
N SER A 729 -16.00 -13.49 19.52
CA SER A 729 -15.83 -14.66 20.37
C SER A 729 -16.85 -14.60 21.52
N LEU A 730 -18.01 -15.21 21.33
CA LEU A 730 -19.14 -15.18 22.29
C LEU A 730 -19.50 -16.59 22.76
N GLU A 731 -19.89 -16.71 24.02
CA GLU A 731 -20.35 -17.95 24.65
C GLU A 731 -21.57 -17.69 25.53
N GLY A 732 -22.36 -18.74 25.81
CA GLY A 732 -23.53 -18.65 26.68
C GLY A 732 -24.73 -17.96 26.02
N LEU A 733 -24.82 -18.01 24.69
CA LEU A 733 -25.94 -17.49 23.91
C LEU A 733 -27.19 -18.39 24.08
N GLU A 734 -28.35 -17.79 24.35
CA GLU A 734 -29.60 -18.48 24.65
C GLU A 734 -30.77 -17.76 23.97
N ASP A 735 -31.43 -18.38 22.98
CA ASP A 735 -32.50 -17.72 22.19
C ASP A 735 -32.06 -16.35 21.64
N ALA A 736 -30.76 -16.20 21.34
CA ALA A 736 -30.19 -14.97 20.78
C ALA A 736 -30.61 -14.80 19.32
N ASN A 737 -30.74 -13.53 18.88
CA ASN A 737 -31.17 -13.18 17.54
C ASN A 737 -30.25 -12.13 16.91
N ALA A 738 -30.48 -10.84 17.16
CA ALA A 738 -29.70 -9.76 16.58
C ALA A 738 -28.58 -9.30 17.53
N TYR A 739 -27.56 -8.67 16.96
CA TYR A 739 -26.50 -7.94 17.67
C TYR A 739 -26.19 -6.65 16.90
N GLU A 740 -26.36 -5.53 17.59
CA GLU A 740 -26.49 -4.21 16.99
C GLU A 740 -25.65 -3.20 17.78
N VAL A 741 -24.99 -2.26 17.10
CA VAL A 741 -24.32 -1.11 17.71
C VAL A 741 -25.36 0.00 17.92
N HIS A 742 -25.55 0.45 19.15
CA HIS A 742 -26.49 1.51 19.53
C HIS A 742 -25.81 2.88 19.65
N GLN A 743 -26.56 3.96 19.85
CA GLN A 743 -25.97 5.30 19.79
C GLN A 743 -25.15 5.66 21.03
N ALA A 744 -25.65 5.33 22.22
CA ALA A 744 -25.05 5.69 23.50
C ALA A 744 -24.27 4.52 24.16
N PRO A 745 -23.28 4.80 25.03
CA PRO A 745 -22.61 3.79 25.86
C PRO A 745 -23.50 3.27 26.99
N VAL A 746 -23.13 2.15 27.61
CA VAL A 746 -23.88 1.54 28.71
C VAL A 746 -23.64 2.28 30.03
N GLU A 747 -24.71 2.70 30.71
CA GLU A 747 -24.67 3.26 32.07
C GLU A 747 -24.76 2.12 33.11
N GLU A 748 -23.61 1.65 33.59
CA GLU A 748 -23.47 0.46 34.49
C GLU A 748 -24.26 0.54 35.82
N GLN A 749 -24.65 1.75 36.24
CA GLN A 749 -25.33 2.01 37.52
C GLN A 749 -26.87 1.84 37.45
N LEU A 750 -27.42 1.60 36.25
CA LEU A 750 -28.86 1.41 36.06
C LEU A 750 -29.26 -0.05 36.27
N GLU A 751 -30.45 -0.27 36.83
CA GLU A 751 -31.05 -1.62 36.98
C GLU A 751 -31.41 -2.25 35.62
N PHE A 752 -31.74 -1.39 34.64
CA PHE A 752 -32.13 -1.76 33.29
C PHE A 752 -31.26 -1.02 32.24
N PRO A 753 -29.95 -1.31 32.20
CA PRO A 753 -28.98 -0.50 31.45
C PRO A 753 -29.04 -0.69 29.93
N CYS A 754 -29.76 -1.71 29.45
CA CYS A 754 -29.87 -2.04 28.04
C CYS A 754 -31.17 -1.53 27.37
N GLU A 755 -32.02 -0.78 28.07
CA GLU A 755 -33.31 -0.30 27.53
C GLU A 755 -33.16 0.74 26.42
N ASP A 756 -34.21 0.88 25.59
CA ASP A 756 -34.24 1.86 24.47
C ASP A 756 -34.10 3.31 24.93
N THR A 757 -34.64 3.64 26.10
CA THR A 757 -34.54 4.97 26.72
C THR A 757 -33.13 5.33 27.22
N THR A 758 -32.19 4.37 27.22
CA THR A 758 -30.82 4.55 27.73
C THR A 758 -29.78 4.47 26.62
N LEU A 759 -29.86 3.46 25.75
CA LEU A 759 -28.90 3.26 24.66
C LEU A 759 -29.31 3.92 23.33
N GLU A 760 -30.57 4.40 23.26
CA GLU A 760 -31.25 4.85 22.05
C GLU A 760 -31.35 3.72 20.99
N GLY A 761 -31.63 4.08 19.73
CA GLY A 761 -31.75 3.14 18.62
C GLY A 761 -30.41 2.67 18.03
N VAL A 762 -30.49 1.84 16.99
CA VAL A 762 -29.31 1.38 16.23
C VAL A 762 -28.58 2.58 15.61
N TRP A 763 -27.25 2.54 15.63
CA TRP A 763 -26.39 3.57 15.07
C TRP A 763 -26.44 3.55 13.53
N ALA A 764 -26.98 4.63 12.95
CA ALA A 764 -26.98 4.88 11.52
C ALA A 764 -26.75 6.38 11.26
N PRO A 765 -25.97 6.76 10.21
CA PRO A 765 -25.85 8.16 9.80
C PRO A 765 -27.22 8.76 9.42
N PRO A 766 -27.46 10.06 9.66
CA PRO A 766 -28.75 10.72 9.35
C PRO A 766 -29.18 10.69 7.87
N SER A 767 -28.27 10.31 6.97
CA SER A 767 -28.47 10.15 5.52
C SER A 767 -28.91 8.75 5.11
N PHE A 768 -28.80 7.74 5.98
CA PHE A 768 -29.00 6.34 5.62
C PHE A 768 -30.49 5.98 5.47
N GLN A 769 -30.80 5.14 4.47
CA GLN A 769 -32.09 4.49 4.29
C GLN A 769 -31.86 2.98 4.10
N PRO A 770 -32.55 2.10 4.82
CA PRO A 770 -32.39 0.66 4.64
C PRO A 770 -32.92 0.24 3.26
N THR A 771 -32.09 -0.43 2.46
CA THR A 771 -32.40 -0.76 1.05
C THR A 771 -32.71 -2.23 0.80
N LEU A 772 -32.31 -3.14 1.70
CA LEU A 772 -32.44 -4.59 1.50
C LEU A 772 -32.87 -5.33 2.77
N SER A 773 -33.41 -6.53 2.58
CA SER A 773 -33.64 -7.50 3.65
C SER A 773 -32.32 -8.00 4.25
N PRO A 774 -32.25 -8.22 5.58
CA PRO A 774 -31.04 -8.66 6.28
C PRO A 774 -30.34 -9.89 5.69
N GLY A 775 -29.00 -9.94 5.77
CA GLY A 775 -28.18 -11.04 5.26
C GLY A 775 -28.02 -11.09 3.74
N VAL A 776 -28.76 -10.25 2.99
CA VAL A 776 -28.73 -10.17 1.52
C VAL A 776 -28.23 -8.79 1.10
N GLY A 777 -27.05 -8.73 0.50
CA GLY A 777 -26.44 -7.49 0.02
C GLY A 777 -24.97 -7.34 0.42
N THR A 778 -24.45 -6.13 0.37
CA THR A 778 -23.12 -5.74 0.86
C THR A 778 -23.23 -4.89 2.13
N PRO A 779 -22.16 -4.75 2.95
CA PRO A 779 -22.20 -4.04 4.22
C PRO A 779 -22.69 -2.58 4.18
N ASP A 780 -22.62 -1.91 3.03
CA ASP A 780 -23.17 -0.56 2.77
C ASP A 780 -24.70 -0.51 2.57
N GLN A 781 -25.34 -1.66 2.33
CA GLN A 781 -26.79 -1.77 2.10
C GLN A 781 -27.57 -2.01 3.41
N HIS A 782 -26.87 -2.18 4.53
CA HIS A 782 -27.41 -2.37 5.87
C HIS A 782 -27.04 -1.20 6.80
N PRO A 783 -27.83 -0.93 7.87
CA PRO A 783 -27.47 0.12 8.83
C PRO A 783 -26.05 -0.08 9.36
N LEU A 784 -25.31 1.02 9.53
CA LEU A 784 -23.88 0.96 9.84
C LEU A 784 -23.58 0.14 11.09
N GLY A 785 -24.42 0.25 12.12
CA GLY A 785 -24.35 -0.50 13.36
C GLY A 785 -25.08 -1.86 13.38
N ASP A 786 -25.85 -2.24 12.36
CA ASP A 786 -26.57 -3.53 12.34
C ASP A 786 -25.61 -4.66 11.91
N LEU A 787 -24.90 -5.23 12.87
CA LEU A 787 -23.90 -6.27 12.63
C LEU A 787 -24.56 -7.60 12.24
N ALA A 788 -25.75 -7.89 12.78
CA ALA A 788 -26.51 -9.09 12.43
C ALA A 788 -26.98 -9.09 10.97
N ALA A 789 -27.46 -7.96 10.43
CA ALA A 789 -27.81 -7.88 9.02
C ALA A 789 -26.60 -8.00 8.09
N LYS A 790 -25.43 -7.53 8.52
CA LYS A 790 -24.16 -7.57 7.76
C LYS A 790 -23.49 -8.94 7.76
N PHE A 791 -23.45 -9.62 8.91
CA PHE A 791 -22.61 -10.80 9.14
C PHE A 791 -23.42 -12.09 9.41
N GLY A 792 -24.74 -11.97 9.58
CA GLY A 792 -25.66 -13.06 9.93
C GLY A 792 -26.12 -13.00 11.39
N TYR A 793 -27.34 -13.48 11.64
CA TYR A 793 -27.97 -13.55 12.97
C TYR A 793 -27.39 -14.66 13.85
N LEU A 794 -27.60 -14.55 15.18
CA LEU A 794 -27.20 -15.52 16.21
C LEU A 794 -28.20 -16.67 16.38
N ASP A 795 -29.08 -16.87 15.39
CA ASP A 795 -30.15 -17.87 15.43
C ASP A 795 -29.60 -19.28 15.71
N ASN A 796 -30.10 -19.91 16.77
CA ASN A 796 -29.70 -21.23 17.26
C ASN A 796 -28.20 -21.39 17.62
N GLN A 797 -27.44 -20.29 17.75
CA GLN A 797 -26.06 -20.33 18.21
C GLN A 797 -25.99 -20.37 19.75
N THR A 798 -25.15 -21.24 20.30
CA THR A 798 -24.81 -21.26 21.75
C THR A 798 -23.46 -20.60 22.03
N HIS A 799 -22.60 -20.58 21.01
CA HIS A 799 -21.29 -19.95 20.98
C HIS A 799 -21.03 -19.47 19.54
N LEU A 800 -20.19 -18.45 19.37
CA LEU A 800 -19.81 -17.91 18.06
C LEU A 800 -18.33 -17.52 18.10
N ASN A 801 -17.51 -18.07 17.21
CA ASN A 801 -16.10 -17.73 17.07
C ASN A 801 -15.75 -17.50 15.58
N VAL A 802 -15.81 -16.26 15.11
CA VAL A 802 -15.69 -15.89 13.68
C VAL A 802 -14.97 -14.54 13.52
N ALA A 803 -14.23 -14.38 12.42
CA ALA A 803 -13.65 -13.11 12.00
C ALA A 803 -14.30 -12.61 10.69
N TYR A 804 -14.58 -11.31 10.63
CA TYR A 804 -15.18 -10.61 9.48
C TYR A 804 -14.33 -9.39 9.08
N ASN A 805 -14.54 -8.90 7.87
CA ASN A 805 -13.93 -7.66 7.34
C ASN A 805 -15.04 -6.81 6.73
N ASP A 806 -15.09 -5.53 7.10
CA ASP A 806 -16.16 -4.58 6.80
C ASP A 806 -15.58 -3.25 6.31
N SER A 807 -16.03 -2.81 5.13
CA SER A 807 -15.59 -1.58 4.45
C SER A 807 -16.26 -0.30 4.95
N THR A 808 -17.29 -0.39 5.81
CA THR A 808 -18.19 0.71 6.18
C THR A 808 -18.22 1.04 7.67
N LEU A 809 -17.77 0.12 8.54
CA LEU A 809 -17.77 0.24 10.00
C LEU A 809 -16.50 0.99 10.50
N PRO A 810 -16.56 2.27 10.87
CA PRO A 810 -15.35 3.06 11.12
C PRO A 810 -15.00 3.12 12.61
N LEU A 811 -13.70 3.12 12.90
CA LEU A 811 -13.14 3.51 14.21
C LEU A 811 -12.56 4.94 14.21
N PHE A 812 -12.52 5.57 13.04
CA PHE A 812 -11.98 6.90 12.81
C PHE A 812 -13.06 7.93 12.41
N GLY A 813 -12.81 9.21 12.70
CA GLY A 813 -13.67 10.32 12.32
C GLY A 813 -15.01 10.41 13.07
N ARG A 814 -15.89 11.31 12.61
CA ARG A 814 -17.15 11.68 13.30
C ARG A 814 -18.12 10.51 13.51
N ASN A 815 -18.11 9.53 12.61
CA ASN A 815 -19.08 8.44 12.61
C ASN A 815 -18.59 7.16 13.31
N ALA A 816 -17.44 7.25 14.01
CA ALA A 816 -16.83 6.13 14.71
C ALA A 816 -17.77 5.43 15.70
N ILE A 817 -17.56 4.13 15.89
CA ILE A 817 -18.32 3.31 16.85
C ILE A 817 -17.68 3.23 18.25
N ILE A 818 -16.49 3.80 18.45
CA ILE A 818 -15.84 3.85 19.77
C ILE A 818 -16.65 4.77 20.70
N GLY A 819 -16.90 4.32 21.94
CA GLY A 819 -17.72 5.06 22.91
C GLY A 819 -19.23 4.84 22.76
N ARG A 820 -19.64 3.83 21.99
CA ARG A 820 -21.03 3.38 21.84
C ARG A 820 -21.28 2.11 22.66
N SER A 821 -22.37 1.40 22.42
CA SER A 821 -22.65 0.07 22.98
C SER A 821 -23.01 -0.93 21.88
N ILE A 822 -22.78 -2.23 22.15
CA ILE A 822 -23.43 -3.34 21.45
C ILE A 822 -24.58 -3.84 22.32
N VAL A 823 -25.71 -4.17 21.69
CA VAL A 823 -26.86 -4.85 22.30
C VAL A 823 -27.08 -6.16 21.57
N ILE A 824 -27.33 -7.23 22.33
CA ILE A 824 -27.81 -8.52 21.83
C ILE A 824 -29.30 -8.64 22.18
N SER A 825 -30.14 -8.98 21.20
CA SER A 825 -31.58 -9.24 21.41
C SER A 825 -31.91 -10.72 21.48
N LYS A 826 -32.98 -11.07 22.20
CA LYS A 826 -33.63 -12.38 22.16
C LYS A 826 -34.60 -12.48 20.99
N LYS A 827 -34.76 -13.67 20.40
CA LYS A 827 -35.74 -13.95 19.35
C LYS A 827 -37.17 -13.68 19.84
N ALA A 828 -37.48 -14.08 21.07
CA ALA A 828 -38.74 -13.76 21.73
C ALA A 828 -38.94 -12.23 21.89
N LYS A 829 -39.91 -11.67 21.14
CA LYS A 829 -40.34 -10.26 21.15
C LYS A 829 -39.25 -9.23 20.82
N ASN A 830 -38.14 -9.64 20.19
CA ASN A 830 -36.94 -8.81 19.96
C ASN A 830 -36.44 -8.10 21.25
N ARG A 831 -36.58 -8.76 22.41
CA ARG A 831 -36.25 -8.15 23.71
C ARG A 831 -34.74 -7.96 23.83
N ARG A 832 -34.29 -6.74 24.13
CA ARG A 832 -32.88 -6.47 24.48
C ARG A 832 -32.50 -7.31 25.70
N TRP A 833 -31.44 -8.11 25.56
CA TRP A 833 -31.09 -9.14 26.52
C TRP A 833 -29.81 -8.84 27.27
N ALA A 834 -28.74 -8.58 26.51
CA ALA A 834 -27.44 -8.21 27.04
C ALA A 834 -26.92 -6.98 26.28
N CYS A 835 -26.12 -6.15 26.93
CA CYS A 835 -25.47 -5.00 26.31
C CYS A 835 -24.08 -4.75 26.92
N ALA A 836 -23.19 -4.14 26.15
CA ALA A 836 -21.82 -3.87 26.56
C ALA A 836 -21.24 -2.66 25.82
N SER A 837 -20.43 -1.85 26.49
CA SER A 837 -19.79 -0.67 25.90
C SER A 837 -18.65 -1.02 24.93
N LEU A 838 -18.52 -0.25 23.85
CA LEU A 838 -17.41 -0.27 22.89
C LEU A 838 -16.24 0.57 23.44
N GLU A 839 -15.50 -0.03 24.35
CA GLU A 839 -14.33 0.56 25.01
C GLU A 839 -13.12 0.62 24.07
N ARG A 840 -12.13 1.49 24.37
CA ARG A 840 -10.86 1.53 23.65
C ARG A 840 -9.96 0.38 24.10
N GLY A 841 -9.53 -0.46 23.16
CA GLY A 841 -8.47 -1.44 23.38
C GLY A 841 -7.10 -0.82 23.12
N TYR A 842 -6.23 -0.78 24.12
CA TYR A 842 -4.84 -0.36 24.00
C TYR A 842 -3.96 -1.10 25.01
N ALA A 843 -2.67 -1.29 24.70
CA ALA A 843 -1.71 -1.77 25.67
C ALA A 843 -1.18 -0.59 26.53
N PRO A 844 -1.00 -0.73 27.86
CA PRO A 844 -0.39 0.32 28.69
C PRO A 844 1.04 0.71 28.27
N SER A 845 1.73 -0.15 27.52
CA SER A 845 3.04 0.12 26.91
C SER A 845 2.96 0.91 25.60
N GLU A 846 1.78 0.97 24.96
CA GLU A 846 1.54 1.67 23.68
C GLU A 846 0.97 3.06 23.90
N ALA A 847 0.02 3.20 24.84
CA ALA A 847 -0.67 4.47 25.11
C ALA A 847 -1.18 4.56 26.55
N ARG A 848 -1.45 5.81 26.97
CA ARG A 848 -2.24 6.14 28.15
C ARG A 848 -3.50 6.91 27.76
N GLU A 849 -4.58 6.69 28.50
CA GLU A 849 -5.82 7.44 28.30
C GLU A 849 -5.89 8.65 29.25
N LEU A 850 -6.10 9.83 28.68
CA LEU A 850 -6.49 11.02 29.42
C LEU A 850 -8.02 11.09 29.47
N ARG A 851 -8.55 11.33 30.68
CA ARG A 851 -9.99 11.54 30.92
C ARG A 851 -10.20 12.88 31.64
N ALA A 852 -11.10 13.69 31.13
CA ALA A 852 -11.57 14.92 31.79
C ALA A 852 -13.10 14.87 31.92
N ILE A 853 -13.63 15.28 33.06
CA ILE A 853 -15.07 15.29 33.34
C ILE A 853 -15.47 16.66 33.86
N ALA A 854 -16.45 17.29 33.22
CA ALA A 854 -17.15 18.47 33.72
C ALA A 854 -18.54 18.05 34.21
N SER A 855 -18.76 18.12 35.52
CA SER A 855 -20.01 17.68 36.15
C SER A 855 -20.92 18.85 36.55
N PHE A 856 -22.22 18.66 36.39
CA PHE A 856 -23.26 19.66 36.62
C PHE A 856 -24.28 19.09 37.62
N HIS A 857 -24.27 19.60 38.85
CA HIS A 857 -25.09 19.07 39.95
C HIS A 857 -25.86 20.15 40.73
N HIS A 858 -25.93 21.39 40.22
CA HIS A 858 -26.56 22.48 40.96
C HIS A 858 -28.08 22.29 41.04
N PRO A 859 -28.72 22.18 42.23
CA PRO A 859 -30.14 21.83 42.34
C PRO A 859 -31.11 22.84 41.70
N ALA A 860 -30.68 24.11 41.62
CA ALA A 860 -31.40 25.18 40.92
C ALA A 860 -30.70 25.62 39.61
N GLY A 861 -29.84 24.77 39.04
CA GLY A 861 -29.13 25.02 37.78
C GLY A 861 -29.99 24.77 36.56
N PHE A 862 -29.50 25.17 35.38
CA PHE A 862 -30.17 24.92 34.09
C PHE A 862 -29.74 23.61 33.41
N ALA A 863 -28.76 22.92 33.97
CA ALA A 863 -28.25 21.64 33.49
C ALA A 863 -27.85 20.74 34.67
N TYR A 864 -28.14 19.45 34.53
CA TYR A 864 -27.77 18.37 35.44
C TYR A 864 -27.17 17.21 34.64
N GLY A 865 -26.07 16.62 35.11
CA GLY A 865 -25.36 15.52 34.43
C GLY A 865 -23.87 15.82 34.26
N TYR A 866 -23.26 15.42 33.13
CA TYR A 866 -21.84 15.60 32.87
C TYR A 866 -21.48 15.72 31.38
N ILE A 867 -20.28 16.24 31.12
CA ILE A 867 -19.56 16.10 29.84
C ILE A 867 -18.24 15.37 30.14
N LYS A 868 -17.97 14.26 29.46
CA LYS A 868 -16.75 13.45 29.61
C LYS A 868 -15.95 13.49 28.30
N LEU A 869 -14.68 13.90 28.38
CA LEU A 869 -13.75 13.90 27.26
C LEU A 869 -12.70 12.81 27.49
N THR A 870 -12.44 11.98 26.48
CA THR A 870 -11.42 10.93 26.52
C THR A 870 -10.52 10.96 25.30
N GLN A 871 -9.20 10.86 25.50
CA GLN A 871 -8.20 10.90 24.44
C GLN A 871 -7.04 9.95 24.77
N LEU A 872 -6.53 9.21 23.78
CA LEU A 872 -5.29 8.44 23.95
C LEU A 872 -4.09 9.32 23.59
N ILE A 873 -3.05 9.23 24.42
CA ILE A 873 -1.72 9.77 24.16
C ILE A 873 -0.76 8.59 24.06
N HIS A 874 -0.12 8.42 22.91
CA HIS A 874 0.83 7.34 22.68
C HIS A 874 2.20 7.68 23.26
N SER A 875 3.08 6.68 23.34
CA SER A 875 4.45 6.82 23.87
C SER A 875 5.32 7.87 23.15
N ASP A 876 5.02 8.18 21.88
CA ASP A 876 5.66 9.22 21.06
C ASP A 876 5.04 10.63 21.20
N ASN A 877 4.09 10.80 22.13
CA ASN A 877 3.24 11.98 22.32
C ASN A 877 2.33 12.35 21.13
N SER A 878 2.11 11.45 20.17
CA SER A 878 0.97 11.56 19.25
C SER A 878 -0.35 11.37 20.02
N GLN A 879 -1.44 11.85 19.42
CA GLN A 879 -2.74 11.95 20.09
C GLN A 879 -3.83 11.34 19.20
N SER A 880 -4.75 10.57 19.79
CA SER A 880 -5.96 10.15 19.08
C SER A 880 -6.99 11.28 18.98
N ASP A 881 -8.07 11.04 18.23
CA ASP A 881 -9.30 11.84 18.36
C ASP A 881 -9.77 11.87 19.82
N THR A 882 -10.28 13.02 20.23
CA THR A 882 -10.98 13.18 21.51
C THR A 882 -12.43 12.73 21.34
N VAL A 883 -12.85 11.72 22.10
CA VAL A 883 -14.26 11.32 22.20
C VAL A 883 -14.91 12.19 23.27
N ILE A 884 -16.01 12.85 22.91
CA ILE A 884 -16.78 13.74 23.79
C ILE A 884 -18.15 13.10 24.01
N GLU A 885 -18.40 12.66 25.23
CA GLU A 885 -19.67 12.11 25.70
C GLU A 885 -20.41 13.21 26.48
N VAL A 886 -21.70 13.41 26.17
CA VAL A 886 -22.52 14.48 26.75
C VAL A 886 -23.80 13.87 27.30
N ASN A 887 -23.96 13.85 28.62
CA ASN A 887 -25.17 13.41 29.31
C ASN A 887 -25.68 14.59 30.14
N LEU A 888 -26.56 15.41 29.55
CA LEU A 888 -27.08 16.63 30.18
C LEU A 888 -28.61 16.66 30.09
N ARG A 889 -29.26 16.94 31.22
CA ARG A 889 -30.72 17.06 31.38
C ARG A 889 -31.08 18.38 32.05
N HIS A 890 -32.30 18.88 31.85
CA HIS A 890 -32.75 20.08 32.56
C HIS A 890 -33.47 19.68 33.85
N PRO A 891 -33.03 20.11 35.05
CA PRO A 891 -33.70 19.72 36.29
C PRO A 891 -35.07 20.39 36.45
N GLY A 892 -35.99 19.70 37.15
CA GLY A 892 -37.27 20.23 37.64
C GLY A 892 -38.46 20.17 36.66
N LYS A 893 -39.56 20.88 36.99
CA LYS A 893 -40.83 20.92 36.23
C LYS A 893 -40.73 21.46 34.78
N HIS A 894 -39.53 21.83 34.34
CA HIS A 894 -39.24 22.31 32.99
C HIS A 894 -38.33 21.35 32.21
N ASP A 895 -38.20 20.10 32.66
CA ASP A 895 -37.58 19.04 31.87
C ASP A 895 -38.34 18.83 30.56
N ARG A 896 -37.85 19.52 29.53
CA ARG A 896 -38.24 19.35 28.13
C ARG A 896 -37.10 18.55 27.51
N ASN A 897 -37.18 17.23 27.60
CA ASN A 897 -36.27 16.31 26.92
C ASN A 897 -36.30 16.57 25.41
N ILE A 898 -35.40 17.45 24.97
CA ILE A 898 -35.06 17.71 23.57
C ILE A 898 -33.58 17.40 23.48
N VAL A 899 -33.27 16.15 23.12
CA VAL A 899 -31.90 15.68 22.88
C VAL A 899 -31.36 16.45 21.67
N LEU A 900 -30.50 17.44 21.93
CA LEU A 900 -29.91 18.32 20.92
C LEU A 900 -28.59 17.73 20.38
N LEU A 901 -28.71 16.67 19.58
CA LEU A 901 -27.58 16.00 18.92
C LEU A 901 -27.48 16.26 17.40
N ASP A 902 -27.77 17.49 16.96
CA ASP A 902 -27.14 18.01 15.73
C ASP A 902 -27.22 19.54 15.64
N ALA A 903 -26.09 20.21 15.39
CA ALA A 903 -26.05 21.66 15.14
C ALA A 903 -26.69 22.07 13.79
N ALA A 904 -27.08 21.08 12.98
CA ALA A 904 -27.55 21.19 11.60
C ALA A 904 -29.09 21.26 11.44
N LYS A 905 -29.90 20.97 12.47
CA LYS A 905 -31.38 20.92 12.40
C LYS A 905 -32.11 21.99 13.23
N LEU A 906 -31.58 23.22 13.30
CA LEU A 906 -32.29 24.35 13.91
C LEU A 906 -33.21 25.03 12.88
N ARG A 907 -34.51 25.11 13.21
CA ARG A 907 -35.44 26.05 12.53
C ARG A 907 -35.11 27.49 12.98
N PRO A 908 -35.44 28.54 12.20
CA PRO A 908 -35.00 29.92 12.47
C PRO A 908 -35.35 30.48 13.86
N ASN A 909 -36.40 29.98 14.52
CA ASN A 909 -36.99 30.61 15.71
C ASN A 909 -36.48 30.06 17.07
N GLN A 910 -35.29 29.43 17.13
CA GLN A 910 -34.72 28.86 18.38
C GLN A 910 -33.29 29.33 18.70
N GLU A 911 -33.01 30.62 18.55
CA GLU A 911 -31.67 31.20 18.72
C GLU A 911 -31.08 31.10 20.14
N ARG A 912 -31.90 31.01 21.20
CA ARG A 912 -31.40 30.99 22.60
C ARG A 912 -30.57 29.76 22.97
N ALA A 913 -30.84 28.59 22.38
CA ALA A 913 -30.11 27.36 22.71
C ALA A 913 -28.65 27.38 22.20
N ARG A 914 -28.40 28.02 21.04
CA ARG A 914 -27.05 28.19 20.48
C ARG A 914 -26.13 29.01 21.37
N GLY A 915 -26.65 30.06 22.02
CA GLY A 915 -25.85 30.93 22.89
C GLY A 915 -25.29 30.19 24.10
N PHE A 916 -26.14 29.45 24.83
CA PHE A 916 -25.75 28.81 26.08
C PHE A 916 -24.71 27.69 25.87
N MET A 917 -24.94 26.80 24.90
CA MET A 917 -24.00 25.71 24.61
C MET A 917 -22.65 26.22 24.07
N GLY A 918 -22.68 27.31 23.28
CA GLY A 918 -21.48 28.00 22.81
C GLY A 918 -20.68 28.70 23.90
N GLU A 919 -21.33 29.21 24.95
CA GLU A 919 -20.63 29.77 26.12
C GLU A 919 -20.05 28.69 27.04
N VAL A 920 -20.77 27.59 27.32
CA VAL A 920 -20.25 26.49 28.16
C VAL A 920 -18.99 25.85 27.55
N LEU A 921 -18.98 25.62 26.23
CA LEU A 921 -17.79 25.14 25.51
C LEU A 921 -16.64 26.17 25.54
N LYS A 922 -16.92 27.47 25.37
CA LYS A 922 -15.91 28.53 25.53
C LYS A 922 -15.29 28.55 26.93
N TYR A 923 -16.10 28.46 27.99
CA TYR A 923 -15.60 28.52 29.37
C TYR A 923 -14.75 27.29 29.74
N CYS A 924 -15.14 26.09 29.30
CA CYS A 924 -14.33 24.88 29.54
C CYS A 924 -12.97 24.97 28.82
N LEU A 925 -12.95 25.40 27.54
CA LEU A 925 -11.71 25.59 26.78
C LEU A 925 -10.81 26.70 27.36
N LEU A 926 -11.38 27.81 27.83
CA LEU A 926 -10.63 28.90 28.44
C LEU A 926 -10.00 28.54 29.79
N SER A 927 -10.64 27.67 30.58
CA SER A 927 -10.09 27.23 31.88
C SER A 927 -8.84 26.36 31.74
N TYR A 928 -8.79 25.48 30.74
CA TYR A 928 -7.65 24.59 30.49
C TYR A 928 -6.39 25.32 29.99
N CYS A 929 -6.53 26.55 29.51
CA CYS A 929 -5.43 27.36 28.96
C CYS A 929 -4.66 28.19 30.01
N ARG A 930 -5.08 28.21 31.29
CA ARG A 930 -4.42 29.00 32.36
C ARG A 930 -3.93 28.14 33.52
N ASN A 931 -2.67 27.72 33.46
CA ASN A 931 -1.92 27.36 34.66
C ASN A 931 -1.34 28.62 35.35
N SER A 932 -1.24 28.56 36.68
CA SER A 932 -0.85 29.63 37.61
C SER A 932 -1.74 30.89 37.62
N LEU A 933 -2.82 30.83 38.41
CA LEU A 933 -3.10 31.77 39.51
C LEU A 933 -4.35 31.31 40.26
N THR A 934 -4.31 31.33 41.60
CA THR A 934 -5.44 30.99 42.47
C THR A 934 -6.57 32.01 42.32
N CYS A 935 -7.74 31.60 41.82
CA CYS A 935 -8.95 32.43 41.83
C CYS A 935 -9.89 32.00 42.96
N SER A 936 -9.91 32.80 44.03
CA SER A 936 -11.00 32.85 45.00
C SER A 936 -12.34 33.16 44.32
N GLY A 937 -13.44 32.58 44.81
CA GLY A 937 -14.75 32.64 44.16
C GLY A 937 -15.35 34.04 44.05
N ILE A 938 -16.20 34.23 43.04
CA ILE A 938 -17.01 35.44 42.83
C ILE A 938 -18.49 35.05 42.87
N SER A 939 -19.23 35.57 43.85
CA SER A 939 -20.69 35.48 43.90
C SER A 939 -21.34 36.57 43.04
N ALA A 940 -22.24 36.21 42.12
CA ALA A 940 -23.04 37.17 41.37
C ALA A 940 -24.38 37.44 42.06
N GLY A 941 -24.60 38.67 42.52
CA GLY A 941 -25.90 39.14 43.01
C GLY A 941 -26.90 39.43 41.88
N PRO A 942 -28.21 39.46 42.15
CA PRO A 942 -29.23 39.54 41.10
C PRO A 942 -29.46 40.96 40.59
N GLY A 943 -29.51 41.11 39.25
CA GLY A 943 -30.28 42.18 38.61
C GLY A 943 -29.48 43.32 37.96
N LYS A 944 -29.13 43.15 36.67
CA LYS A 944 -29.25 44.19 35.62
C LYS A 944 -29.12 43.56 34.23
N ARG A 945 -30.01 43.92 33.30
CA ARG A 945 -29.89 43.54 31.89
C ARG A 945 -28.92 44.52 31.19
N GLN A 946 -27.91 44.00 30.52
CA GLN A 946 -27.16 44.74 29.49
C GLN A 946 -27.10 43.91 28.21
N ALA A 947 -27.33 44.57 27.06
CA ALA A 947 -27.21 43.95 25.76
C ALA A 947 -25.74 43.96 25.31
N VAL A 948 -25.18 42.78 25.05
CA VAL A 948 -23.79 42.64 24.59
C VAL A 948 -23.75 42.74 23.06
N LYS A 949 -23.03 43.73 22.53
CA LYS A 949 -22.71 43.83 21.10
C LYS A 949 -21.77 42.69 20.71
N LEU A 950 -22.12 41.96 19.66
CA LEU A 950 -21.26 40.94 19.04
C LEU A 950 -20.06 41.63 18.34
N TRP A 951 -18.85 41.25 18.73
CA TRP A 951 -17.62 41.45 17.96
C TRP A 951 -17.08 40.07 17.51
N PRO A 952 -16.40 39.98 16.35
CA PRO A 952 -15.86 38.72 15.87
C PRO A 952 -14.65 38.30 16.72
N ILE A 953 -14.70 37.12 17.32
CA ILE A 953 -13.62 36.57 18.14
C ILE A 953 -12.90 35.49 17.34
N GLN A 954 -11.63 35.74 17.02
CA GLN A 954 -10.69 34.73 16.52
C GLN A 954 -10.53 33.62 17.57
N VAL A 955 -10.53 32.36 17.13
CA VAL A 955 -10.27 31.22 18.00
C VAL A 955 -8.78 31.16 18.30
N TYR A 956 -8.38 31.70 19.46
CA TYR A 956 -7.06 31.45 20.03
C TYR A 956 -6.98 29.97 20.45
N GLN A 957 -5.95 29.28 19.98
CA GLN A 957 -5.67 27.90 20.38
C GLN A 957 -5.08 27.83 21.80
N CYS A 958 -5.52 26.82 22.55
CA CYS A 958 -4.58 26.02 23.34
C CYS A 958 -3.84 25.06 22.39
#